data_AF-A0AAW0Y114-F1
#
_entry.id   AF-A0AAW0Y114-F1
#
_cell.length_a   1.000
_cell.length_b   1.000
_cell.length_c   1.000
_cell.angle_alpha   90.00
_cell.angle_beta   90.00
_cell.angle_gamma   90.00
#
_symmetry.space_group_name_H-M   'P 1'
#
loop_
_entity.id
_entity.type
_entity.pdbx_description
1 polymer ?
#
loop_
_entity_poly.entity_id
_entity_poly.type
_entity_poly.pdbx_seq_one_letter_code
_entity_poly.pdbx_strand_id
1 'polypeptide(L)'
;MTTLIEHTSHQDNRVRTAAFNSLLAVQDKAVKLPPEVYDSACQALTDDYQCVREAALLLVKVAADSDPERLVPIPDSDHHVRLVDNAFSQICNVVNDISVRVRTQAASLLGNMTNVSERFLQQTLDKKLMSNMRRKRSAHERARAMVSSGEWSSGKRWADDAPKEEVEAESVSVINTGSCGAFVHGLEDEFLEVRNAALDSICALALNNEQFANQSLDFLVDMFNDEIEEVRLKAIQVLQQVAAHITLRADQLEEILHALKDTSLDIRECLHTFLGTTILSTIACVKLCVTGLLDNLRRYPQDRRSIHRCLRRLGSNHPILVQALVPQLLVIHPYFDGVEPSVQDGEYICKLILVLNAAVHCPTILPLLEQHTLRHYAYLRDTMPLLVPVLKLGEEWQPRGETVPTNTLRFLKESMEKVAYLDRSSTQLRLTVYQTVHSDLVKLADIDPALSPAAHFAALYTQCMLLFSKIMSTRNWLKPSSLSVQQSGALKSNVDQLLKNTFRLRHAFTNLSPAEEASIRHLRVRTLALQLVYVVHGSTGSALGLCDNFLEHTEALHRYLTDEKLSADSFLEAVFEELSQLEEPRPGAVARILQPLLLTHPVPALAPILNPAQVCMCSAEIIEPQPDSDAIHKLSAGLVVGVPLDAEISHIPDPSTLRIRVAYPDHSTHLVVPPKSHLRLVSSGTYRLLTTVLVSAQVSWSEACHVGLSLVLDLSDQEVLAARRHCVVKTDDSATIIQLVKPVKVLVWPKAIRKGI
;
A
#
# COMPACT_ATOMS: atom_id res chain seq x y z
N MET A 1 1.29 16.71 -47.82
CA MET A 1 -0.04 16.34 -47.28
C MET A 1 -0.83 15.57 -48.31
N THR A 2 -1.08 16.10 -49.51
CA THR A 2 -1.68 15.37 -50.64
C THR A 2 -1.05 14.00 -50.91
N THR A 3 0.28 13.92 -50.98
CA THR A 3 1.00 12.64 -51.14
C THR A 3 0.77 11.64 -50.01
N LEU A 4 0.59 12.12 -48.76
CA LEU A 4 0.27 11.23 -47.64
C LEU A 4 -1.14 10.68 -47.75
N ILE A 5 -2.09 11.50 -48.22
CA ILE A 5 -3.49 11.10 -48.45
C ILE A 5 -3.56 10.07 -49.57
N GLU A 6 -2.84 10.25 -50.67
CA GLU A 6 -2.77 9.25 -51.74
C GLU A 6 -2.23 7.89 -51.26
N HIS A 7 -1.31 7.91 -50.29
CA HIS A 7 -0.73 6.70 -49.71
C HIS A 7 -1.62 5.99 -48.67
N THR A 8 -2.75 6.56 -48.26
CA THR A 8 -3.70 5.88 -47.35
C THR A 8 -4.42 4.72 -48.04
N SER A 9 -4.52 4.73 -49.38
CA SER A 9 -5.12 3.66 -50.19
C SER A 9 -4.08 2.80 -50.92
N HIS A 10 -2.81 2.88 -50.52
CA HIS A 10 -1.72 2.12 -51.16
C HIS A 10 -1.88 0.61 -50.97
N GLN A 11 -1.40 -0.20 -51.92
CA GLN A 11 -1.54 -1.67 -51.89
C GLN A 11 -0.82 -2.32 -50.68
N ASP A 12 0.39 -1.84 -50.34
CA ASP A 12 1.16 -2.32 -49.19
C ASP A 12 0.63 -1.73 -47.88
N ASN A 13 0.23 -2.60 -46.93
CA ASN A 13 -0.27 -2.20 -45.62
C ASN A 13 0.71 -1.35 -44.81
N ARG A 14 2.03 -1.60 -44.93
CA ARG A 14 3.05 -0.85 -44.18
C ARG A 14 3.08 0.61 -44.62
N VAL A 15 2.85 0.84 -45.92
CA VAL A 15 2.76 2.19 -46.49
C VAL A 15 1.49 2.88 -46.01
N ARG A 16 0.35 2.18 -45.97
CA ARG A 16 -0.90 2.73 -45.40
C ARG A 16 -0.74 3.10 -43.92
N THR A 17 -0.19 2.19 -43.10
CA THR A 17 0.08 2.45 -41.68
C THR A 17 1.03 3.63 -41.50
N ALA A 18 2.13 3.69 -42.27
CA ALA A 18 3.07 4.81 -42.21
C ALA A 18 2.43 6.12 -42.65
N ALA A 19 1.53 6.10 -43.64
CA ALA A 19 0.78 7.26 -44.08
C ALA A 19 -0.15 7.78 -42.98
N PHE A 20 -0.95 6.92 -42.35
CA PHE A 20 -1.82 7.30 -41.23
C PHE A 20 -1.03 7.81 -40.02
N ASN A 21 0.06 7.15 -39.64
CA ASN A 21 0.93 7.61 -38.55
C ASN A 21 1.61 8.96 -38.88
N SER A 22 1.98 9.19 -40.14
CA SER A 22 2.52 10.47 -40.58
C SER A 22 1.47 11.58 -40.55
N LEU A 23 0.21 11.27 -40.89
CA LEU A 23 -0.91 12.21 -40.80
C LEU A 23 -1.21 12.59 -39.33
N LEU A 24 -1.14 11.62 -38.40
CA LEU A 24 -1.21 11.89 -36.96
C LEU A 24 -0.10 12.86 -36.50
N ALA A 25 1.15 12.58 -36.88
CA ALA A 25 2.28 13.44 -36.52
C ALA A 25 2.21 14.86 -37.13
N VAL A 26 1.49 15.03 -38.24
CA VAL A 26 1.22 16.35 -38.83
C VAL A 26 0.15 17.10 -38.04
N GLN A 27 -0.90 16.41 -37.60
CA GLN A 27 -1.98 16.98 -36.79
C GLN A 27 -1.47 17.43 -35.41
N ASP A 28 -0.48 16.72 -34.82
CA ASP A 28 0.20 17.13 -33.58
C ASP A 28 0.90 18.49 -33.69
N LYS A 29 1.22 18.94 -34.91
CA LYS A 29 1.78 20.27 -35.18
C LYS A 29 0.70 21.35 -35.38
N ALA A 30 -0.53 21.08 -34.95
CA ALA A 30 -1.71 21.94 -35.05
C ALA A 30 -2.09 22.32 -36.50
N VAL A 31 -1.73 21.49 -37.49
CA VAL A 31 -2.16 21.67 -38.87
C VAL A 31 -3.51 20.98 -39.06
N LYS A 32 -4.54 21.72 -39.48
CA LYS A 32 -5.87 21.17 -39.71
C LYS A 32 -5.85 20.16 -40.87
N LEU A 33 -6.18 18.91 -40.59
CA LEU A 33 -6.32 17.88 -41.62
C LEU A 33 -7.54 18.16 -42.53
N PRO A 34 -7.42 17.91 -43.84
CA PRO A 34 -8.54 18.06 -44.77
C PRO A 34 -9.62 17.00 -44.51
N PRO A 35 -10.90 17.28 -44.82
CA PRO A 35 -12.02 16.36 -44.59
C PRO A 35 -11.83 14.95 -45.18
N GLU A 36 -11.19 14.85 -46.34
CA GLU A 36 -10.91 13.59 -47.06
C GLU A 36 -10.09 12.59 -46.24
N VAL A 37 -9.26 13.09 -45.30
CA VAL A 37 -8.46 12.25 -44.40
C VAL A 37 -9.36 11.47 -43.45
N TYR A 38 -10.43 12.10 -42.96
CA TYR A 38 -11.39 11.45 -42.09
C TYR A 38 -12.11 10.31 -42.82
N ASP A 39 -12.57 10.58 -44.06
CA ASP A 39 -13.28 9.58 -44.86
C ASP A 39 -12.35 8.39 -45.19
N SER A 40 -11.08 8.68 -45.53
CA SER A 40 -10.05 7.65 -45.75
C SER A 40 -9.79 6.82 -44.49
N ALA A 41 -9.74 7.46 -43.32
CA ALA A 41 -9.53 6.77 -42.05
C ALA A 41 -10.74 5.88 -41.69
N CYS A 42 -11.97 6.36 -41.88
CA CYS A 42 -13.19 5.58 -41.68
C CYS A 42 -13.23 4.34 -42.58
N GLN A 43 -12.84 4.46 -43.86
CA GLN A 43 -12.73 3.31 -44.77
C GLN A 43 -11.68 2.29 -44.30
N ALA A 44 -10.57 2.77 -43.74
CA ALA A 44 -9.48 1.91 -43.24
C ALA A 44 -9.80 1.21 -41.91
N LEU A 45 -10.94 1.50 -41.26
CA LEU A 45 -11.39 0.76 -40.07
C LEU A 45 -11.78 -0.69 -40.37
N THR A 46 -12.05 -1.03 -41.64
CA THR A 46 -12.34 -2.41 -42.07
C THR A 46 -11.20 -3.04 -42.87
N ASP A 47 -10.00 -2.45 -42.80
CA ASP A 47 -8.80 -2.98 -43.48
C ASP A 47 -8.44 -4.38 -42.98
N ASP A 48 -7.95 -5.25 -43.86
CA ASP A 48 -7.54 -6.61 -43.50
C ASP A 48 -6.44 -6.65 -42.42
N TYR A 49 -5.59 -5.62 -42.37
CA TYR A 49 -4.43 -5.58 -41.49
C TYR A 49 -4.67 -4.79 -40.22
N GLN A 50 -4.44 -5.46 -39.08
CA GLN A 50 -4.59 -4.89 -37.74
C GLN A 50 -3.86 -3.54 -37.56
N CYS A 51 -2.61 -3.43 -38.00
CA CYS A 51 -1.81 -2.21 -37.83
C CYS A 51 -2.36 -1.00 -38.59
N VAL A 52 -3.09 -1.22 -39.69
CA VAL A 52 -3.76 -0.14 -40.43
C VAL A 52 -5.00 0.31 -39.66
N ARG A 53 -5.81 -0.64 -39.17
CA ARG A 53 -6.98 -0.35 -38.35
C ARG A 53 -6.63 0.41 -37.06
N GLU A 54 -5.59 -0.01 -36.34
CA GLU A 54 -5.09 0.69 -35.13
C GLU A 54 -4.71 2.16 -35.41
N ALA A 55 -4.01 2.42 -36.53
CA ALA A 55 -3.59 3.77 -36.90
C ALA A 55 -4.77 4.63 -37.40
N ALA A 56 -5.66 4.05 -38.20
CA ALA A 56 -6.87 4.69 -38.69
C ALA A 56 -7.81 5.09 -37.54
N LEU A 57 -7.98 4.21 -36.56
CA LEU A 57 -8.80 4.44 -35.38
C LEU A 57 -8.35 5.66 -34.56
N LEU A 58 -7.04 5.82 -34.35
CA LEU A 58 -6.48 7.02 -33.70
C LEU A 58 -6.78 8.27 -34.52
N LEU A 59 -6.61 8.20 -35.84
CA LEU A 59 -6.82 9.33 -36.71
C LEU A 59 -8.28 9.79 -36.75
N VAL A 60 -9.22 8.85 -36.72
CA VAL A 60 -10.67 9.13 -36.58
C VAL A 60 -10.93 9.91 -35.28
N LYS A 61 -10.38 9.47 -34.15
CA LYS A 61 -10.53 10.16 -32.86
C LYS A 61 -9.90 11.55 -32.88
N VAL A 62 -8.66 11.68 -33.35
CA VAL A 62 -7.95 12.96 -33.37
C VAL A 62 -8.64 13.96 -34.32
N ALA A 63 -9.15 13.50 -35.47
CA ALA A 63 -9.92 14.33 -36.38
C ALA A 63 -11.21 14.86 -35.73
N ALA A 64 -11.90 14.01 -34.96
CA ALA A 64 -13.09 14.39 -34.19
C ALA A 64 -12.81 15.46 -33.12
N ASP A 65 -11.70 15.32 -32.39
CA ASP A 65 -11.30 16.31 -31.38
C ASP A 65 -10.92 17.67 -32.00
N SER A 66 -10.42 17.65 -33.23
CA SER A 66 -9.90 18.82 -33.92
C SER A 66 -10.99 19.69 -34.55
N ASP A 67 -12.12 19.10 -34.95
CA ASP A 67 -13.25 19.81 -35.58
C ASP A 67 -14.61 19.19 -35.20
N PRO A 68 -14.97 19.17 -33.91
CA PRO A 68 -16.08 18.35 -33.39
C PRO A 68 -17.45 18.71 -33.97
N GLU A 69 -17.68 19.99 -34.26
CA GLU A 69 -18.95 20.53 -34.76
C GLU A 69 -19.11 20.45 -36.29
N ARG A 70 -18.09 19.98 -37.02
CA ARG A 70 -18.18 19.81 -38.48
C ARG A 70 -19.29 18.83 -38.82
N LEU A 71 -20.18 19.21 -39.73
CA LEU A 71 -21.27 18.35 -40.16
C LEU A 71 -20.80 17.35 -41.23
N VAL A 72 -21.16 16.08 -41.05
CA VAL A 72 -20.89 14.98 -41.98
C VAL A 72 -22.24 14.40 -42.44
N PRO A 73 -22.42 14.11 -43.73
CA PRO A 73 -23.64 13.48 -44.23
C PRO A 73 -23.76 12.06 -43.69
N ILE A 74 -24.99 11.65 -43.35
CA ILE A 74 -25.29 10.28 -42.96
C ILE A 74 -25.67 9.50 -44.23
N PRO A 75 -25.05 8.32 -44.50
CA PRO A 75 -25.40 7.52 -45.66
C PRO A 75 -26.91 7.24 -45.73
N ASP A 76 -27.49 7.32 -46.92
CA ASP A 76 -28.91 7.03 -47.19
C ASP A 76 -29.94 7.92 -46.45
N SER A 77 -29.54 9.12 -46.01
CA SER A 77 -30.47 10.12 -45.46
C SER A 77 -30.10 11.56 -45.83
N ASP A 78 -31.07 12.46 -45.84
CA ASP A 78 -30.83 13.91 -46.00
C ASP A 78 -30.29 14.57 -44.71
N HIS A 79 -30.05 13.79 -43.65
CA HIS A 79 -29.62 14.28 -42.36
C HIS A 79 -28.09 14.36 -42.26
N HIS A 80 -27.65 15.36 -41.50
CA HIS A 80 -26.25 15.57 -41.17
C HIS A 80 -26.03 15.36 -39.66
N VAL A 81 -24.86 14.83 -39.31
CA VAL A 81 -24.46 14.59 -37.92
C VAL A 81 -23.14 15.30 -37.63
N ARG A 82 -22.92 15.69 -36.37
CA ARG A 82 -21.64 16.27 -35.95
C ARG A 82 -20.52 15.24 -36.11
N LEU A 83 -19.32 15.70 -36.47
CA LEU A 83 -18.16 14.84 -36.69
C LEU A 83 -17.83 14.02 -35.46
N VAL A 84 -17.88 14.64 -34.28
CA VAL A 84 -17.61 13.95 -33.01
C VAL A 84 -18.60 12.81 -32.77
N ASP A 85 -19.87 13.01 -33.08
CA ASP A 85 -20.92 12.00 -32.92
C ASP A 85 -20.77 10.88 -33.98
N ASN A 86 -20.42 11.22 -35.23
CA ASN A 86 -20.15 10.22 -36.27
C ASN A 86 -18.93 9.36 -35.94
N ALA A 87 -17.82 10.01 -35.57
CA ALA A 87 -16.58 9.34 -35.18
C ALA A 87 -16.79 8.43 -33.98
N PHE A 88 -17.58 8.87 -33.00
CA PHE A 88 -17.95 8.03 -31.85
C PHE A 88 -18.69 6.77 -32.32
N SER A 89 -19.70 6.88 -33.19
CA SER A 89 -20.38 5.72 -33.77
C SER A 89 -19.44 4.80 -34.56
N GLN A 90 -18.47 5.34 -35.29
CA GLN A 90 -17.47 4.54 -36.01
C GLN A 90 -16.57 3.76 -35.05
N ILE A 91 -16.10 4.40 -33.98
CA ILE A 91 -15.27 3.74 -32.95
C ILE A 91 -16.09 2.67 -32.21
N CYS A 92 -17.37 2.92 -31.92
CA CYS A 92 -18.28 1.94 -31.33
C CYS A 92 -18.39 0.66 -32.16
N ASN A 93 -18.45 0.76 -33.50
CA ASN A 93 -18.44 -0.43 -34.37
C ASN A 93 -17.16 -1.27 -34.21
N VAL A 94 -16.02 -0.61 -34.01
CA VAL A 94 -14.70 -1.24 -33.90
C VAL A 94 -14.53 -1.98 -32.56
N VAL A 95 -15.40 -1.75 -31.57
CA VAL A 95 -15.43 -2.57 -30.34
C VAL A 95 -15.73 -4.05 -30.63
N ASN A 96 -16.31 -4.36 -31.79
CA ASN A 96 -16.55 -5.73 -32.25
C ASN A 96 -15.48 -6.25 -33.23
N ASP A 97 -14.30 -5.61 -33.31
CA ASP A 97 -13.21 -6.04 -34.20
C ASP A 97 -12.68 -7.45 -33.86
N ILE A 98 -12.19 -8.18 -34.86
CA ILE A 98 -11.61 -9.52 -34.67
C ILE A 98 -10.33 -9.50 -33.79
N SER A 99 -9.61 -8.38 -33.74
CA SER A 99 -8.38 -8.22 -32.97
C SER A 99 -8.66 -7.64 -31.60
N VAL A 100 -8.26 -8.37 -30.55
CA VAL A 100 -8.34 -7.91 -29.15
C VAL A 100 -7.68 -6.55 -28.97
N ARG A 101 -6.51 -6.32 -29.57
CA ARG A 101 -5.79 -5.04 -29.44
C ARG A 101 -6.58 -3.87 -30.01
N VAL A 102 -7.22 -4.06 -31.17
CA VAL A 102 -8.04 -3.03 -31.81
C VAL A 102 -9.29 -2.76 -30.97
N ARG A 103 -9.94 -3.80 -30.43
CA ARG A 103 -11.08 -3.66 -29.51
C ARG A 103 -10.73 -2.92 -28.22
N THR A 104 -9.61 -3.27 -27.57
CA THR A 104 -9.11 -2.59 -26.37
C THR A 104 -8.85 -1.12 -26.65
N GLN A 105 -8.20 -0.82 -27.78
CA GLN A 105 -7.91 0.55 -28.19
C GLN A 105 -9.19 1.33 -28.50
N ALA A 106 -10.17 0.72 -29.19
CA ALA A 106 -11.46 1.33 -29.48
C ALA A 106 -12.21 1.65 -28.19
N ALA A 107 -12.34 0.67 -27.28
CA ALA A 107 -12.96 0.87 -25.98
C ALA A 107 -12.31 2.04 -25.25
N SER A 108 -10.97 2.04 -25.10
CA SER A 108 -10.23 3.12 -24.43
C SER A 108 -10.42 4.50 -25.07
N LEU A 109 -10.51 4.58 -26.40
CA LEU A 109 -10.72 5.85 -27.09
C LEU A 109 -12.11 6.43 -26.83
N LEU A 110 -13.15 5.60 -26.71
CA LEU A 110 -14.52 6.05 -26.40
C LEU A 110 -14.56 6.84 -25.08
N GLY A 111 -13.80 6.41 -24.06
CA GLY A 111 -13.71 7.10 -22.76
C GLY A 111 -13.18 8.53 -22.85
N ASN A 112 -12.40 8.84 -23.88
CA ASN A 112 -11.80 10.15 -24.08
C ASN A 112 -12.69 11.11 -24.89
N MET A 113 -13.83 10.67 -25.40
CA MET A 113 -14.72 11.46 -26.24
C MET A 113 -15.87 12.08 -25.44
N THR A 114 -15.55 13.09 -24.61
CA THR A 114 -16.52 13.70 -23.68
C THR A 114 -17.52 14.67 -24.31
N ASN A 115 -17.26 15.17 -25.52
CA ASN A 115 -18.13 16.13 -26.23
C ASN A 115 -19.25 15.49 -27.06
N VAL A 116 -19.40 14.17 -26.96
CA VAL A 116 -20.41 13.40 -27.69
C VAL A 116 -21.80 13.71 -27.15
N SER A 117 -22.79 13.77 -28.04
CA SER A 117 -24.18 13.99 -27.65
C SER A 117 -24.68 12.86 -26.76
N GLU A 118 -25.45 13.22 -25.73
CA GLU A 118 -26.00 12.27 -24.77
C GLU A 118 -26.76 11.11 -25.43
N ARG A 119 -27.52 11.36 -26.51
CA ARG A 119 -28.21 10.32 -27.29
C ARG A 119 -27.29 9.18 -27.75
N PHE A 120 -26.07 9.49 -28.17
CA PHE A 120 -25.11 8.50 -28.67
C PHE A 120 -24.48 7.74 -27.51
N LEU A 121 -24.21 8.41 -26.39
CA LEU A 121 -23.77 7.75 -25.16
C LEU A 121 -24.82 6.75 -24.67
N GLN A 122 -26.08 7.15 -24.57
CA GLN A 122 -27.16 6.27 -24.08
C GLN A 122 -27.35 5.03 -24.98
N GLN A 123 -27.16 5.17 -26.30
CA GLN A 123 -27.23 4.03 -27.24
C GLN A 123 -26.18 2.95 -26.95
N THR A 124 -24.99 3.31 -26.47
CA THR A 124 -23.93 2.33 -26.17
C THR A 124 -24.31 1.32 -25.08
N LEU A 125 -25.31 1.66 -24.26
CA LEU A 125 -25.87 0.82 -23.21
C LEU A 125 -27.16 0.08 -23.63
N ASP A 126 -27.66 0.31 -24.85
CA ASP A 126 -28.94 -0.26 -25.29
C ASP A 126 -28.78 -1.73 -25.76
N LYS A 127 -29.56 -2.64 -25.15
CA LYS A 127 -29.60 -4.09 -25.47
C LYS A 127 -30.60 -4.46 -26.56
N LYS A 128 -31.37 -3.51 -27.13
CA LYS A 128 -32.48 -3.78 -28.05
C LYS A 128 -32.08 -4.42 -29.39
N LEU A 129 -30.91 -4.06 -29.94
CA LEU A 129 -30.44 -4.64 -31.21
C LEU A 129 -30.06 -6.12 -31.05
N MET A 130 -29.62 -6.53 -29.86
CA MET A 130 -29.24 -7.92 -29.52
C MET A 130 -30.42 -8.89 -29.38
N SER A 131 -31.65 -8.37 -29.38
CA SER A 131 -32.86 -9.14 -29.08
C SER A 131 -33.86 -9.13 -30.25
N ASN A 132 -33.39 -8.92 -31.49
CA ASN A 132 -34.23 -8.77 -32.68
C ASN A 132 -35.32 -7.70 -32.46
N MET A 133 -34.96 -6.55 -31.87
CA MET A 133 -35.89 -5.45 -31.54
C MET A 133 -36.93 -5.80 -30.48
N ARG A 134 -36.69 -6.86 -29.69
CA ARG A 134 -37.58 -7.28 -28.59
C ARG A 134 -36.97 -6.91 -27.26
N ARG A 135 -37.52 -5.91 -26.57
CA ARG A 135 -36.97 -5.49 -25.27
C ARG A 135 -36.94 -6.65 -24.27
N LYS A 136 -35.75 -7.09 -23.87
CA LYS A 136 -35.56 -8.00 -22.73
C LYS A 136 -35.28 -7.15 -21.49
N ARG A 137 -36.19 -7.21 -20.52
CA ARG A 137 -36.01 -6.48 -19.26
C ARG A 137 -34.82 -7.05 -18.49
N SER A 138 -33.93 -6.19 -18.01
CA SER A 138 -32.83 -6.62 -17.13
C SER A 138 -33.42 -7.28 -15.86
N ALA A 139 -32.63 -8.09 -15.15
CA ALA A 139 -33.06 -8.65 -13.86
C ALA A 139 -33.51 -7.54 -12.90
N HIS A 140 -32.76 -6.43 -12.88
CA HIS A 140 -33.05 -5.22 -12.13
C HIS A 140 -34.34 -4.50 -12.59
N GLU A 141 -34.59 -4.37 -13.90
CA GLU A 141 -35.84 -3.80 -14.42
C GLU A 141 -37.06 -4.67 -14.05
N ARG A 142 -36.92 -6.00 -14.03
CA ARG A 142 -37.97 -6.94 -13.60
C ARG A 142 -38.23 -6.83 -12.10
N ALA A 143 -37.16 -6.81 -11.29
CA ALA A 143 -37.25 -6.60 -9.85
C ALA A 143 -37.93 -5.24 -9.54
N ARG A 144 -37.53 -4.17 -10.22
CA ARG A 144 -38.16 -2.84 -10.11
C ARG A 144 -39.65 -2.88 -10.46
N ALA A 145 -40.02 -3.54 -11.56
CA ALA A 145 -41.43 -3.66 -11.95
C ALA A 145 -42.24 -4.40 -10.87
N MET A 146 -41.69 -5.50 -10.33
CA MET A 146 -42.33 -6.30 -9.27
C MET A 146 -42.49 -5.53 -7.95
N VAL A 147 -41.45 -4.79 -7.54
CA VAL A 147 -41.49 -3.93 -6.35
C VAL A 147 -42.50 -2.79 -6.54
N SER A 148 -42.56 -2.20 -7.74
CA SER A 148 -43.49 -1.09 -8.04
C SER A 148 -44.95 -1.54 -8.16
N SER A 149 -45.21 -2.76 -8.64
CA SER A 149 -46.56 -3.30 -8.79
C SER A 149 -47.12 -3.90 -7.49
N GLY A 150 -46.26 -4.21 -6.52
CA GLY A 150 -46.66 -4.85 -5.26
C GLY A 150 -47.13 -6.30 -5.43
N GLU A 151 -46.93 -6.89 -6.61
CA GLU A 151 -47.34 -8.26 -6.90
C GLU A 151 -46.27 -9.27 -6.46
N TRP A 152 -46.63 -10.19 -5.58
CA TRP A 152 -45.74 -11.27 -5.16
C TRP A 152 -45.61 -12.32 -6.27
N SER A 153 -44.37 -12.65 -6.66
CA SER A 153 -44.09 -13.71 -7.62
C SER A 153 -44.53 -15.07 -7.07
N SER A 154 -45.51 -15.72 -7.70
CA SER A 154 -46.05 -17.02 -7.25
C SER A 154 -45.16 -18.23 -7.59
N GLY A 155 -43.88 -18.03 -7.94
CA GLY A 155 -42.89 -19.10 -8.19
C GLY A 155 -43.22 -20.08 -9.32
N LYS A 156 -44.27 -19.84 -10.13
CA LYS A 156 -44.78 -20.77 -11.15
C LYS A 156 -44.57 -20.33 -12.60
N ARG A 157 -43.75 -19.31 -12.87
CA ARG A 157 -43.65 -18.71 -14.22
C ARG A 157 -42.21 -18.70 -14.75
N TRP A 158 -41.77 -19.82 -15.32
CA TRP A 158 -40.58 -19.86 -16.19
C TRP A 158 -40.76 -19.04 -17.49
N ALA A 159 -42.00 -18.66 -17.84
CA ALA A 159 -42.32 -17.91 -19.05
C ALA A 159 -42.25 -16.37 -18.90
N ASP A 160 -41.88 -15.83 -17.72
CA ASP A 160 -41.78 -14.37 -17.51
C ASP A 160 -40.50 -13.74 -18.07
N ASP A 161 -39.47 -14.55 -18.38
CA ASP A 161 -38.19 -14.12 -18.98
C ASP A 161 -38.20 -14.03 -20.50
N ALA A 162 -39.34 -14.37 -21.12
CA ALA A 162 -39.50 -14.25 -22.56
C ALA A 162 -39.55 -12.76 -22.96
N PRO A 163 -38.88 -12.35 -24.06
CA PRO A 163 -39.05 -11.02 -24.64
C PRO A 163 -40.53 -10.84 -25.06
N LYS A 164 -41.23 -9.85 -24.49
CA LYS A 164 -42.69 -9.71 -24.65
C LYS A 164 -43.13 -8.50 -25.49
N GLU A 165 -42.33 -7.45 -25.57
CA GLU A 165 -42.69 -6.20 -26.27
C GLU A 165 -42.00 -6.17 -27.64
N GLU A 166 -42.79 -6.24 -28.72
CA GLU A 166 -42.34 -5.89 -30.07
C GLU A 166 -42.27 -4.36 -30.14
N VAL A 167 -41.06 -3.83 -30.33
CA VAL A 167 -40.83 -2.39 -30.37
C VAL A 167 -40.99 -1.91 -31.81
N GLU A 168 -41.81 -0.88 -32.04
CA GLU A 168 -42.00 -0.29 -33.38
C GLU A 168 -40.66 0.20 -33.94
N ALA A 169 -40.35 -0.20 -35.19
CA ALA A 169 -39.08 0.09 -35.85
C ALA A 169 -38.75 1.59 -35.93
N GLU A 170 -39.75 2.47 -35.87
CA GLU A 170 -39.62 3.93 -35.88
C GLU A 170 -39.13 4.51 -34.54
N SER A 171 -39.30 3.79 -33.43
CA SER A 171 -38.89 4.23 -32.09
C SER A 171 -37.41 3.95 -31.76
N VAL A 172 -36.76 3.09 -32.55
CA VAL A 172 -35.30 2.96 -32.58
C VAL A 172 -34.84 3.91 -33.66
N SER A 173 -34.11 4.97 -33.30
CA SER A 173 -33.60 5.90 -34.30
C SER A 173 -32.67 5.14 -35.26
N VAL A 174 -33.20 4.79 -36.43
CA VAL A 174 -32.52 4.04 -37.52
C VAL A 174 -31.27 4.77 -38.04
N ILE A 175 -31.00 5.97 -37.53
CA ILE A 175 -29.99 6.90 -38.02
C ILE A 175 -28.55 6.46 -37.70
N ASN A 176 -28.30 5.55 -36.73
CA ASN A 176 -26.95 5.02 -36.51
C ASN A 176 -26.95 3.69 -35.73
N THR A 177 -27.01 2.57 -36.46
CA THR A 177 -26.95 1.19 -35.91
C THR A 177 -25.63 0.88 -35.21
N GLY A 178 -24.56 1.65 -35.49
CA GLY A 178 -23.20 1.30 -35.08
C GLY A 178 -22.80 1.65 -33.64
N SER A 179 -23.52 2.56 -32.98
CA SER A 179 -23.27 2.92 -31.57
C SER A 179 -24.01 2.04 -30.57
N CYS A 180 -24.95 1.20 -31.03
CA CYS A 180 -25.84 0.48 -30.13
C CYS A 180 -25.15 -0.68 -29.44
N GLY A 181 -25.23 -0.74 -28.11
CA GLY A 181 -24.70 -1.84 -27.30
C GLY A 181 -23.17 -1.94 -27.28
N ALA A 182 -22.43 -0.94 -27.75
CA ALA A 182 -20.96 -1.02 -27.82
C ALA A 182 -20.29 -1.26 -26.45
N PHE A 183 -20.74 -0.59 -25.38
CA PHE A 183 -20.21 -0.86 -24.05
C PHE A 183 -20.73 -2.18 -23.48
N VAL A 184 -21.94 -2.61 -23.83
CA VAL A 184 -22.43 -3.94 -23.46
C VAL A 184 -21.50 -5.02 -24.03
N HIS A 185 -21.14 -4.92 -25.31
CA HIS A 185 -20.18 -5.83 -25.95
C HIS A 185 -18.79 -5.75 -25.32
N GLY A 186 -18.30 -4.55 -25.03
CA GLY A 186 -16.99 -4.38 -24.38
C GLY A 186 -16.95 -4.98 -22.96
N LEU A 187 -18.05 -4.94 -22.22
CA LEU A 187 -18.17 -5.55 -20.89
C LEU A 187 -18.37 -7.08 -20.95
N GLU A 188 -19.08 -7.59 -21.96
CA GLU A 188 -19.33 -9.02 -22.17
C GLU A 188 -18.22 -9.71 -23.01
N ASP A 189 -17.08 -9.03 -23.22
CA ASP A 189 -15.98 -9.51 -24.05
C ASP A 189 -15.32 -10.80 -23.52
N GLU A 190 -14.66 -11.59 -24.36
CA GLU A 190 -13.90 -12.77 -23.90
C GLU A 190 -12.59 -12.42 -23.18
N PHE A 191 -12.06 -11.21 -23.41
CA PHE A 191 -10.73 -10.79 -22.94
C PHE A 191 -10.82 -9.67 -21.89
N LEU A 192 -10.12 -9.87 -20.77
CA LEU A 192 -10.12 -8.94 -19.64
C LEU A 192 -9.62 -7.54 -20.02
N GLU A 193 -8.70 -7.44 -20.97
CA GLU A 193 -8.12 -6.17 -21.42
C GLU A 193 -9.19 -5.27 -22.05
N VAL A 194 -10.14 -5.86 -22.79
CA VAL A 194 -11.26 -5.12 -23.38
C VAL A 194 -12.27 -4.75 -22.30
N ARG A 195 -12.63 -5.68 -21.39
CA ARG A 195 -13.54 -5.42 -20.27
C ARG A 195 -13.05 -4.26 -19.40
N ASN A 196 -11.77 -4.28 -19.03
CA ASN A 196 -11.14 -3.22 -18.24
C ASN A 196 -11.12 -1.88 -18.98
N ALA A 197 -10.79 -1.87 -20.28
CA ALA A 197 -10.82 -0.65 -21.09
C ALA A 197 -12.25 -0.08 -21.24
N ALA A 198 -13.27 -0.94 -21.33
CA ALA A 198 -14.67 -0.54 -21.34
C ALA A 198 -15.09 0.05 -19.99
N LEU A 199 -14.72 -0.58 -18.87
CA LEU A 199 -14.96 -0.06 -17.52
C LEU A 199 -14.32 1.32 -17.29
N ASP A 200 -13.05 1.48 -17.71
CA ASP A 200 -12.35 2.78 -17.64
C ASP A 200 -13.06 3.86 -18.47
N SER A 201 -13.58 3.47 -19.62
CA SER A 201 -14.26 4.40 -20.53
C SER A 201 -15.64 4.81 -20.04
N ILE A 202 -16.40 3.86 -19.49
CA ILE A 202 -17.66 4.15 -18.79
C ILE A 202 -17.39 5.10 -17.63
N CYS A 203 -16.34 4.86 -16.83
CA CYS A 203 -15.96 5.73 -15.72
C CYS A 203 -15.69 7.16 -16.18
N ALA A 204 -14.84 7.34 -17.19
CA ALA A 204 -14.47 8.66 -17.72
C ALA A 204 -15.68 9.45 -18.24
N LEU A 205 -16.60 8.77 -18.92
CA LEU A 205 -17.82 9.39 -19.45
C LEU A 205 -18.85 9.69 -18.35
N ALA A 206 -19.02 8.77 -17.39
CA ALA A 206 -19.95 8.90 -16.27
C ALA A 206 -19.58 10.05 -15.31
N LEU A 207 -18.28 10.32 -15.12
CA LEU A 207 -17.81 11.46 -14.32
C LEU A 207 -18.23 12.82 -14.92
N ASN A 208 -18.49 12.87 -16.22
CA ASN A 208 -18.91 14.10 -16.92
C ASN A 208 -20.41 14.14 -17.21
N ASN A 209 -21.13 13.03 -17.03
CA ASN A 209 -22.55 12.91 -17.37
C ASN A 209 -23.32 12.06 -16.34
N GLU A 210 -24.06 12.75 -15.45
CA GLU A 210 -24.81 12.11 -14.36
C GLU A 210 -25.92 11.18 -14.86
N GLN A 211 -26.58 11.51 -15.97
CA GLN A 211 -27.63 10.67 -16.53
C GLN A 211 -27.05 9.36 -17.06
N PHE A 212 -25.92 9.42 -17.77
CA PHE A 212 -25.18 8.26 -18.23
C PHE A 212 -24.66 7.42 -17.06
N ALA A 213 -24.14 8.06 -16.01
CA ALA A 213 -23.72 7.37 -14.78
C ALA A 213 -24.85 6.51 -14.19
N ASN A 214 -26.05 7.07 -14.04
CA ASN A 214 -27.20 6.35 -13.51
C ASN A 214 -27.69 5.22 -14.44
N GLN A 215 -27.59 5.39 -15.76
CA GLN A 215 -27.94 4.33 -16.72
C GLN A 215 -26.91 3.19 -16.77
N SER A 216 -25.64 3.51 -16.56
CA SER A 216 -24.54 2.52 -16.54
C SER A 216 -24.53 1.66 -15.27
N LEU A 217 -25.19 2.11 -14.20
CA LEU A 217 -25.11 1.51 -12.86
C LEU A 217 -25.48 0.02 -12.85
N ASP A 218 -26.55 -0.39 -13.54
CA ASP A 218 -26.95 -1.81 -13.55
C ASP A 218 -25.87 -2.68 -14.20
N PHE A 219 -25.23 -2.21 -15.27
CA PHE A 219 -24.13 -2.93 -15.93
C PHE A 219 -22.88 -3.02 -15.03
N LEU A 220 -22.56 -1.93 -14.33
CA LEU A 220 -21.42 -1.91 -13.41
C LEU A 220 -21.62 -2.84 -12.21
N VAL A 221 -22.86 -2.92 -11.68
CA VAL A 221 -23.20 -3.88 -10.61
C VAL A 221 -23.18 -5.32 -11.14
N ASP A 222 -23.66 -5.57 -12.36
CA ASP A 222 -23.58 -6.90 -12.98
C ASP A 222 -22.12 -7.39 -13.06
N MET A 223 -21.15 -6.49 -13.29
CA MET A 223 -19.72 -6.84 -13.31
C MET A 223 -19.15 -7.30 -11.96
N PHE A 224 -19.89 -7.17 -10.86
CA PHE A 224 -19.44 -7.71 -9.56
C PHE A 224 -19.50 -9.23 -9.54
N ASN A 225 -20.21 -9.85 -10.48
CA ASN A 225 -20.33 -11.30 -10.61
C ASN A 225 -19.47 -11.86 -11.76
N ASP A 226 -18.54 -11.06 -12.30
CA ASP A 226 -17.60 -11.48 -13.34
C ASP A 226 -16.69 -12.63 -12.87
N GLU A 227 -16.35 -13.56 -13.78
CA GLU A 227 -15.46 -14.68 -13.47
C GLU A 227 -14.02 -14.26 -13.15
N ILE A 228 -13.58 -13.09 -13.62
CA ILE A 228 -12.21 -12.59 -13.45
C ILE A 228 -12.15 -11.61 -12.26
N GLU A 229 -11.30 -11.93 -11.28
CA GLU A 229 -11.12 -11.12 -10.06
C GLU A 229 -10.73 -9.67 -10.36
N GLU A 230 -9.84 -9.46 -11.33
CA GLU A 230 -9.38 -8.12 -11.72
C GLU A 230 -10.51 -7.24 -12.26
N VAL A 231 -11.42 -7.81 -13.06
CA VAL A 231 -12.57 -7.10 -13.62
C VAL A 231 -13.57 -6.75 -12.51
N ARG A 232 -13.85 -7.70 -11.60
CA ARG A 232 -14.70 -7.43 -10.41
C ARG A 232 -14.16 -6.27 -9.57
N LEU A 233 -12.86 -6.30 -9.26
CA LEU A 233 -12.20 -5.24 -8.49
C LEU A 233 -12.28 -3.89 -9.22
N LYS A 234 -12.02 -3.89 -10.53
CA LYS A 234 -12.11 -2.68 -11.36
C LYS A 234 -13.51 -2.10 -11.38
N ALA A 235 -14.55 -2.94 -11.49
CA ALA A 235 -15.94 -2.48 -11.47
C ALA A 235 -16.31 -1.76 -10.16
N ILE A 236 -15.86 -2.28 -9.01
CA ILE A 236 -16.07 -1.63 -7.70
C ILE A 236 -15.35 -0.29 -7.65
N GLN A 237 -14.11 -0.23 -8.15
CA GLN A 237 -13.33 1.01 -8.19
C GLN A 237 -13.97 2.08 -9.09
N VAL A 238 -14.54 1.68 -10.22
CA VAL A 238 -15.30 2.57 -11.11
C VAL A 238 -16.53 3.12 -10.37
N LEU A 239 -17.34 2.25 -9.75
CA LEU A 239 -18.50 2.69 -8.96
C LEU A 239 -18.13 3.61 -7.81
N GLN A 240 -16.98 3.38 -7.17
CA GLN A 240 -16.48 4.25 -6.12
C GLN A 240 -16.13 5.66 -6.64
N GLN A 241 -15.59 5.78 -7.85
CA GLN A 241 -15.28 7.09 -8.45
C GLN A 241 -16.55 7.86 -8.85
N VAL A 242 -17.56 7.16 -9.38
CA VAL A 242 -18.83 7.79 -9.79
C VAL A 242 -19.88 7.86 -8.68
N ALA A 243 -19.53 7.46 -7.45
CA ALA A 243 -20.45 7.35 -6.31
C ALA A 243 -21.25 8.63 -6.03
N ALA A 244 -20.68 9.80 -6.31
CA ALA A 244 -21.32 11.10 -6.12
C ALA A 244 -22.47 11.38 -7.12
N HIS A 245 -22.46 10.73 -8.29
CA HIS A 245 -23.43 10.94 -9.36
C HIS A 245 -24.53 9.86 -9.41
N ILE A 246 -24.43 8.83 -8.57
CA ILE A 246 -25.36 7.70 -8.55
C ILE A 246 -26.17 7.67 -7.25
N THR A 247 -27.40 7.19 -7.34
CA THR A 247 -28.24 6.88 -6.17
C THR A 247 -28.58 5.39 -6.18
N LEU A 248 -28.16 4.67 -5.13
CA LEU A 248 -28.38 3.23 -5.04
C LEU A 248 -29.83 2.91 -4.66
N ARG A 249 -30.43 1.98 -5.39
CA ARG A 249 -31.72 1.37 -5.03
C ARG A 249 -31.51 0.18 -4.10
N ALA A 250 -32.58 -0.23 -3.41
CA ALA A 250 -32.54 -1.34 -2.46
C ALA A 250 -32.19 -2.69 -3.13
N ASP A 251 -32.72 -2.97 -4.32
CA ASP A 251 -32.43 -4.17 -5.12
C ASP A 251 -30.95 -4.24 -5.51
N GLN A 252 -30.39 -3.13 -5.98
CA GLN A 252 -28.98 -3.04 -6.36
C GLN A 252 -28.07 -3.23 -5.14
N LEU A 253 -28.47 -2.68 -3.97
CA LEU A 253 -27.73 -2.83 -2.73
C LEU A 253 -27.64 -4.30 -2.30
N GLU A 254 -28.69 -5.10 -2.48
CA GLU A 254 -28.65 -6.54 -2.15
C GLU A 254 -27.59 -7.28 -2.98
N GLU A 255 -27.51 -7.03 -4.28
CA GLU A 255 -26.49 -7.60 -5.16
C GLU A 255 -25.07 -7.13 -4.78
N ILE A 256 -24.91 -5.82 -4.53
CA ILE A 256 -23.65 -5.24 -4.05
C ILE A 256 -23.21 -5.90 -2.74
N LEU A 257 -24.12 -6.14 -1.79
CA LEU A 257 -23.80 -6.80 -0.53
C LEU A 257 -23.50 -8.29 -0.70
N HIS A 258 -23.99 -8.95 -1.77
CA HIS A 258 -23.60 -10.31 -2.09
C HIS A 258 -22.10 -10.43 -2.35
N ALA A 259 -21.50 -9.42 -2.99
CA ALA A 259 -20.06 -9.37 -3.27
C ALA A 259 -19.18 -9.28 -2.00
N LEU A 260 -19.75 -8.95 -0.82
CA LEU A 260 -19.03 -9.06 0.47
C LEU A 260 -18.64 -10.50 0.83
N LYS A 261 -19.19 -11.50 0.10
CA LYS A 261 -18.87 -12.92 0.29
C LYS A 261 -17.67 -13.38 -0.55
N ASP A 262 -17.10 -12.52 -1.39
CA ASP A 262 -15.95 -12.82 -2.25
C ASP A 262 -14.76 -13.34 -1.42
N THR A 263 -13.97 -14.24 -2.00
CA THR A 263 -12.78 -14.81 -1.38
C THR A 263 -11.63 -13.80 -1.29
N SER A 264 -11.55 -12.87 -2.24
CA SER A 264 -10.50 -11.85 -2.31
C SER A 264 -10.72 -10.75 -1.27
N LEU A 265 -9.71 -10.52 -0.43
CA LEU A 265 -9.72 -9.45 0.56
C LEU A 265 -9.76 -8.06 -0.11
N ASP A 266 -9.14 -7.91 -1.29
CA ASP A 266 -9.10 -6.65 -2.04
C ASP A 266 -10.49 -6.19 -2.45
N ILE A 267 -11.27 -7.11 -3.01
CA ILE A 267 -12.65 -6.86 -3.41
C ILE A 267 -13.47 -6.44 -2.20
N ARG A 268 -13.36 -7.16 -1.07
CA ARG A 268 -14.11 -6.84 0.15
C ARG A 268 -13.70 -5.49 0.74
N GLU A 269 -12.41 -5.18 0.86
CA GLU A 269 -11.95 -3.88 1.37
C GLU A 269 -12.34 -2.70 0.46
N CYS A 270 -12.27 -2.89 -0.86
CA CYS A 270 -12.72 -1.90 -1.83
C CYS A 270 -14.24 -1.66 -1.69
N LEU A 271 -15.00 -2.74 -1.53
CA LEU A 271 -16.44 -2.69 -1.33
C LEU A 271 -16.83 -2.01 0.00
N HIS A 272 -16.11 -2.27 1.10
CA HIS A 272 -16.27 -1.54 2.36
C HIS A 272 -16.02 -0.04 2.18
N THR A 273 -15.03 0.32 1.38
CA THR A 273 -14.72 1.73 1.10
C THR A 273 -15.85 2.38 0.30
N PHE A 274 -16.35 1.70 -0.73
CA PHE A 274 -17.50 2.11 -1.52
C PHE A 274 -18.76 2.29 -0.67
N LEU A 275 -19.17 1.28 0.09
CA LEU A 275 -20.35 1.32 0.98
C LEU A 275 -20.26 2.42 2.04
N GLY A 276 -19.05 2.75 2.50
CA GLY A 276 -18.83 3.87 3.42
C GLY A 276 -19.00 5.25 2.75
N THR A 277 -18.95 5.34 1.43
CA THR A 277 -19.07 6.59 0.66
C THR A 277 -20.40 6.77 -0.05
N THR A 278 -21.20 5.71 -0.18
CA THR A 278 -22.49 5.76 -0.87
C THR A 278 -23.56 6.47 -0.04
N ILE A 279 -24.54 7.05 -0.72
CA ILE A 279 -25.73 7.65 -0.11
C ILE A 279 -26.88 6.64 -0.17
N LEU A 280 -27.43 6.30 0.99
CA LEU A 280 -28.55 5.38 1.16
C LEU A 280 -29.82 6.17 1.49
N SER A 281 -30.88 5.97 0.73
CA SER A 281 -32.09 6.80 0.82
C SER A 281 -33.08 6.40 1.93
N THR A 282 -33.02 5.17 2.45
CA THR A 282 -34.02 4.66 3.40
C THR A 282 -33.41 3.97 4.61
N ILE A 283 -34.17 3.94 5.71
CA ILE A 283 -33.85 3.22 6.95
C ILE A 283 -33.59 1.73 6.66
N ALA A 284 -34.38 1.12 5.75
CA ALA A 284 -34.22 -0.27 5.35
C ALA A 284 -32.86 -0.53 4.67
N CYS A 285 -32.41 0.37 3.80
CA CYS A 285 -31.10 0.24 3.13
C CYS A 285 -29.94 0.31 4.13
N VAL A 286 -29.99 1.26 5.07
CA VAL A 286 -28.97 1.36 6.13
C VAL A 286 -28.96 0.08 6.99
N LYS A 287 -30.14 -0.41 7.39
CA LYS A 287 -30.25 -1.65 8.15
C LYS A 287 -29.67 -2.85 7.38
N LEU A 288 -30.02 -3.00 6.11
CA LEU A 288 -29.52 -4.07 5.25
C LEU A 288 -27.98 -4.01 5.11
N CYS A 289 -27.42 -2.83 4.87
CA CYS A 289 -25.97 -2.62 4.78
C CYS A 289 -25.26 -3.00 6.09
N VAL A 290 -25.79 -2.54 7.24
CA VAL A 290 -25.23 -2.89 8.55
C VAL A 290 -25.29 -4.39 8.80
N THR A 291 -26.42 -5.05 8.51
CA THR A 291 -26.53 -6.51 8.65
C THR A 291 -25.54 -7.24 7.75
N GLY A 292 -25.40 -6.84 6.48
CA GLY A 292 -24.43 -7.42 5.55
C GLY A 292 -22.98 -7.27 6.02
N LEU A 293 -22.62 -6.12 6.58
CA LEU A 293 -21.28 -5.89 7.16
C LEU A 293 -21.03 -6.73 8.42
N LEU A 294 -22.03 -6.93 9.28
CA LEU A 294 -21.91 -7.80 10.45
C LEU A 294 -21.81 -9.28 10.05
N ASP A 295 -22.55 -9.72 9.04
CA ASP A 295 -22.43 -11.06 8.46
C ASP A 295 -21.05 -11.28 7.84
N ASN A 296 -20.52 -10.26 7.17
CA ASN A 296 -19.15 -10.27 6.65
C ASN A 296 -18.12 -10.40 7.78
N LEU A 297 -18.25 -9.67 8.89
CA LEU A 297 -17.37 -9.79 10.05
C LEU A 297 -17.37 -11.20 10.66
N ARG A 298 -18.54 -11.85 10.75
CA ARG A 298 -18.65 -13.24 11.24
C ARG A 298 -17.91 -14.21 10.34
N ARG A 299 -17.99 -14.01 9.03
CA ARG A 299 -17.37 -14.89 8.02
C ARG A 299 -15.88 -14.63 7.87
N TYR A 300 -15.46 -13.37 7.95
CA TYR A 300 -14.09 -12.91 7.75
C TYR A 300 -13.66 -11.97 8.90
N PRO A 301 -13.31 -12.49 10.08
CA PRO A 301 -12.90 -11.68 11.23
C PRO A 301 -11.70 -10.76 10.95
N GLN A 302 -10.84 -11.11 9.99
CA GLN A 302 -9.70 -10.31 9.54
C GLN A 302 -10.11 -8.96 8.92
N ASP A 303 -11.33 -8.85 8.39
CA ASP A 303 -11.81 -7.63 7.74
C ASP A 303 -12.22 -6.54 8.74
N ARG A 304 -12.21 -6.83 10.04
CA ARG A 304 -12.67 -5.97 11.14
C ARG A 304 -12.24 -4.51 11.01
N ARG A 305 -10.97 -4.23 10.67
CA ARG A 305 -10.46 -2.86 10.53
C ARG A 305 -11.16 -2.09 9.41
N SER A 306 -11.36 -2.71 8.26
CA SER A 306 -12.02 -2.10 7.11
C SER A 306 -13.52 -1.88 7.37
N ILE A 307 -14.19 -2.84 8.02
CA ILE A 307 -15.59 -2.75 8.43
C ILE A 307 -15.79 -1.60 9.43
N HIS A 308 -14.93 -1.46 10.44
CA HIS A 308 -14.99 -0.35 11.40
C HIS A 308 -14.89 1.01 10.69
N ARG A 309 -13.99 1.16 9.72
CA ARG A 309 -13.86 2.39 8.93
C ARG A 309 -15.09 2.66 8.07
N CYS A 310 -15.67 1.61 7.47
CA CYS A 310 -16.92 1.69 6.72
C CYS A 310 -18.08 2.17 7.61
N LEU A 311 -18.32 1.52 8.76
CA LEU A 311 -19.40 1.87 9.68
C LEU A 311 -19.23 3.26 10.29
N ARG A 312 -17.99 3.69 10.56
CA ARG A 312 -17.68 5.07 10.96
C ARG A 312 -18.23 6.06 9.92
N ARG A 313 -17.88 5.88 8.63
CA ARG A 313 -18.33 6.77 7.55
C ARG A 313 -19.83 6.67 7.32
N LEU A 314 -20.39 5.45 7.35
CA LEU A 314 -21.82 5.22 7.19
C LEU A 314 -22.64 5.96 8.24
N GLY A 315 -22.17 5.96 9.50
CA GLY A 315 -22.79 6.67 10.62
C GLY A 315 -22.73 8.18 10.46
N SER A 316 -21.57 8.72 10.06
CA SER A 316 -21.40 10.15 9.79
C SER A 316 -22.25 10.64 8.60
N ASN A 317 -22.42 9.82 7.56
CA ASN A 317 -23.15 10.19 6.35
C ASN A 317 -24.69 10.08 6.49
N HIS A 318 -25.18 9.19 7.36
CA HIS A 318 -26.62 8.92 7.51
C HIS A 318 -27.15 9.11 8.93
N PRO A 319 -26.87 10.23 9.60
CA PRO A 319 -27.11 10.36 11.05
C PRO A 319 -28.60 10.30 11.40
N ILE A 320 -29.48 10.86 10.55
CA ILE A 320 -30.94 10.84 10.75
C ILE A 320 -31.52 9.43 10.58
N LEU A 321 -31.06 8.68 9.57
CA LEU A 321 -31.53 7.31 9.33
C LEU A 321 -31.05 6.38 10.45
N VAL A 322 -29.82 6.56 10.93
CA VAL A 322 -29.26 5.81 12.05
C VAL A 322 -30.01 6.12 13.35
N GLN A 323 -30.40 7.37 13.61
CA GLN A 323 -31.21 7.74 14.79
C GLN A 323 -32.45 6.85 14.94
N ALA A 324 -33.18 6.61 13.85
CA ALA A 324 -34.38 5.77 13.86
C ALA A 324 -34.08 4.28 14.14
N LEU A 325 -32.85 3.84 13.90
CA LEU A 325 -32.40 2.46 14.12
C LEU A 325 -31.80 2.23 15.52
N VAL A 326 -31.44 3.29 16.27
CA VAL A 326 -30.74 3.17 17.56
C VAL A 326 -31.41 2.17 18.51
N PRO A 327 -32.75 2.23 18.77
CA PRO A 327 -33.38 1.28 19.69
C PRO A 327 -33.28 -0.17 19.21
N GLN A 328 -33.35 -0.42 17.89
CA GLN A 328 -33.22 -1.77 17.33
C GLN A 328 -31.77 -2.27 17.34
N LEU A 329 -30.80 -1.40 17.06
CA LEU A 329 -29.39 -1.75 16.98
C LEU A 329 -28.83 -2.10 18.36
N LEU A 330 -29.14 -1.26 19.36
CA LEU A 330 -28.67 -1.42 20.73
C LEU A 330 -29.61 -2.28 21.59
N VAL A 331 -30.72 -2.76 21.02
CA VAL A 331 -31.71 -3.60 21.70
C VAL A 331 -32.27 -2.90 22.96
N ILE A 332 -32.54 -1.60 22.84
CA ILE A 332 -33.09 -0.78 23.94
C ILE A 332 -34.59 -1.02 24.02
N HIS A 333 -35.07 -1.42 25.20
CA HIS A 333 -36.49 -1.61 25.45
C HIS A 333 -37.04 -0.45 26.31
N PRO A 334 -38.23 0.11 26.02
CA PRO A 334 -38.74 1.29 26.75
C PRO A 334 -38.96 1.10 28.26
N TYR A 335 -39.08 -0.16 28.72
CA TYR A 335 -39.45 -0.51 30.09
C TYR A 335 -38.51 -1.51 30.79
N PHE A 336 -37.59 -2.13 30.05
CA PHE A 336 -36.75 -3.20 30.58
C PHE A 336 -35.29 -2.88 30.27
N ASP A 337 -34.44 -2.97 31.28
CA ASP A 337 -33.00 -2.90 31.07
C ASP A 337 -32.55 -4.20 30.39
N GLY A 338 -31.91 -4.07 29.23
CA GLY A 338 -31.29 -5.19 28.54
C GLY A 338 -30.07 -5.73 29.30
N VAL A 339 -29.65 -6.95 28.97
CA VAL A 339 -28.36 -7.46 29.44
C VAL A 339 -27.25 -6.61 28.81
N GLU A 340 -26.39 -6.02 29.64
CA GLU A 340 -25.24 -5.21 29.19
C GLU A 340 -24.35 -6.04 28.25
N PRO A 341 -24.20 -5.64 26.97
CA PRO A 341 -23.36 -6.37 26.03
C PRO A 341 -21.87 -6.24 26.39
N SER A 342 -21.09 -7.28 26.11
CA SER A 342 -19.64 -7.26 26.34
C SER A 342 -18.92 -6.37 25.33
N VAL A 343 -17.97 -5.54 25.80
CA VAL A 343 -17.06 -4.77 24.93
C VAL A 343 -16.10 -5.64 24.11
N GLN A 344 -16.05 -6.96 24.37
CA GLN A 344 -15.31 -7.92 23.57
C GLN A 344 -16.10 -8.45 22.36
N ASP A 345 -17.42 -8.19 22.32
CA ASP A 345 -18.26 -8.57 21.18
C ASP A 345 -18.01 -7.62 19.99
N GLY A 346 -17.38 -8.15 18.94
CA GLY A 346 -17.07 -7.40 17.73
C GLY A 346 -18.28 -6.79 17.03
N GLU A 347 -19.44 -7.44 17.08
CA GLU A 347 -20.66 -6.90 16.48
C GLU A 347 -21.21 -5.70 17.26
N TYR A 348 -21.18 -5.79 18.59
CA TYR A 348 -21.60 -4.69 19.46
C TYR A 348 -20.69 -3.48 19.27
N ILE A 349 -19.37 -3.67 19.19
CA ILE A 349 -18.42 -2.59 18.88
C ILE A 349 -18.71 -1.95 17.52
N CYS A 350 -19.01 -2.75 16.49
CA CYS A 350 -19.40 -2.24 15.18
C CYS A 350 -20.64 -1.34 15.25
N LYS A 351 -21.68 -1.76 15.98
CA LYS A 351 -22.90 -0.98 16.18
C LYS A 351 -22.63 0.31 16.96
N LEU A 352 -21.78 0.27 17.99
CA LEU A 352 -21.38 1.46 18.74
C LEU A 352 -20.62 2.46 17.86
N ILE A 353 -19.65 2.00 17.05
CA ILE A 353 -18.92 2.88 16.11
C ILE A 353 -19.91 3.60 15.19
N LEU A 354 -20.88 2.89 14.61
CA LEU A 354 -21.91 3.47 13.76
C LEU A 354 -22.73 4.55 14.50
N VAL A 355 -23.29 4.21 15.66
CA VAL A 355 -24.18 5.08 16.44
C VAL A 355 -23.46 6.31 16.97
N LEU A 356 -22.24 6.14 17.50
CA LEU A 356 -21.44 7.24 18.07
C LEU A 356 -21.00 8.23 16.98
N ASN A 357 -20.67 7.76 15.77
CA ASN A 357 -20.37 8.65 14.65
C ASN A 357 -21.61 9.38 14.12
N ALA A 358 -22.79 8.77 14.15
CA ALA A 358 -24.05 9.45 13.84
C ALA A 358 -24.41 10.51 14.89
N ALA A 359 -24.14 10.23 16.17
CA ALA A 359 -24.47 11.11 17.29
C ALA A 359 -23.77 12.48 17.25
N VAL A 360 -22.61 12.57 16.59
CA VAL A 360 -21.90 13.84 16.34
C VAL A 360 -22.78 14.83 15.57
N HIS A 361 -23.48 14.32 14.54
CA HIS A 361 -24.29 15.13 13.64
C HIS A 361 -25.78 15.15 14.04
N CYS A 362 -26.20 14.26 14.94
CA CYS A 362 -27.57 14.14 15.43
C CYS A 362 -27.59 14.04 16.97
N PRO A 363 -27.59 15.18 17.69
CA PRO A 363 -27.54 15.20 19.15
C PRO A 363 -28.72 14.53 19.85
N THR A 364 -29.85 14.34 19.15
CA THR A 364 -31.04 13.62 19.64
C THR A 364 -30.78 12.13 19.86
N ILE A 365 -29.65 11.59 19.39
CA ILE A 365 -29.21 10.24 19.70
C ILE A 365 -28.73 10.13 21.14
N LEU A 366 -28.07 11.16 21.69
CA LEU A 366 -27.44 11.08 23.01
C LEU A 366 -28.42 10.74 24.15
N PRO A 367 -29.63 11.33 24.22
CA PRO A 367 -30.63 10.95 25.23
C PRO A 367 -31.16 9.53 25.10
N LEU A 368 -30.98 8.87 23.95
CA LEU A 368 -31.39 7.48 23.74
C LEU A 368 -30.37 6.48 24.28
N LEU A 369 -29.14 6.92 24.61
CA LEU A 369 -28.07 6.03 25.05
C LEU A 369 -28.23 5.68 26.52
N GLU A 370 -28.23 4.39 26.83
CA GLU A 370 -28.24 3.90 28.21
C GLU A 370 -26.90 4.18 28.92
N GLN A 371 -26.90 4.20 30.25
CA GLN A 371 -25.72 4.56 31.06
C GLN A 371 -24.51 3.67 30.78
N HIS A 372 -24.72 2.38 30.53
CA HIS A 372 -23.64 1.47 30.16
C HIS A 372 -23.05 1.80 28.78
N THR A 373 -23.86 2.27 27.83
CA THR A 373 -23.38 2.70 26.50
C THR A 373 -22.48 3.93 26.62
N LEU A 374 -22.75 4.84 27.54
CA LEU A 374 -21.87 5.98 27.85
C LEU A 374 -20.54 5.55 28.48
N ARG A 375 -20.56 4.54 29.37
CA ARG A 375 -19.33 3.92 29.91
C ARG A 375 -18.51 3.25 28.81
N HIS A 376 -19.16 2.51 27.91
CA HIS A 376 -18.51 1.91 26.76
C HIS A 376 -17.95 2.95 25.80
N TYR A 377 -18.66 4.06 25.56
CA TYR A 377 -18.12 5.19 24.79
C TYR A 377 -16.81 5.71 25.39
N ALA A 378 -16.74 5.94 26.70
CA ALA A 378 -15.50 6.42 27.34
C ALA A 378 -14.34 5.45 27.12
N TYR A 379 -14.56 4.15 27.34
CA TYR A 379 -13.57 3.11 27.08
C TYR A 379 -13.13 3.06 25.60
N LEU A 380 -14.07 3.10 24.66
CA LEU A 380 -13.75 3.06 23.22
C LEU A 380 -13.10 4.34 22.73
N ARG A 381 -13.41 5.49 23.33
CA ARG A 381 -12.77 6.77 23.00
C ARG A 381 -11.29 6.76 23.36
N ASP A 382 -10.92 6.11 24.45
CA ASP A 382 -9.53 5.97 24.89
C ASP A 382 -8.79 4.90 24.08
N THR A 383 -9.45 3.76 23.79
CA THR A 383 -8.81 2.63 23.09
C THR A 383 -8.81 2.75 21.56
N MET A 384 -9.77 3.46 20.96
CA MET A 384 -9.92 3.61 19.50
C MET A 384 -10.25 5.07 19.07
N PRO A 385 -9.37 6.04 19.38
CA PRO A 385 -9.62 7.47 19.16
C PRO A 385 -9.84 7.86 17.69
N LEU A 386 -9.29 7.09 16.74
CA LEU A 386 -9.43 7.35 15.30
C LEU A 386 -10.79 6.88 14.73
N LEU A 387 -11.51 6.04 15.45
CA LEU A 387 -12.80 5.48 15.04
C LEU A 387 -13.97 6.07 15.84
N VAL A 388 -13.74 6.44 17.10
CA VAL A 388 -14.76 6.98 18.00
C VAL A 388 -14.56 8.50 18.16
N PRO A 389 -15.53 9.32 17.73
CA PRO A 389 -15.40 10.77 17.77
C PRO A 389 -15.60 11.31 19.19
N VAL A 390 -15.23 12.58 19.41
CA VAL A 390 -15.54 13.29 20.65
C VAL A 390 -17.00 13.74 20.62
N LEU A 391 -17.79 13.29 21.60
CA LEU A 391 -19.17 13.69 21.79
C LEU A 391 -19.31 14.81 22.81
N LYS A 392 -20.29 15.70 22.58
CA LYS A 392 -20.67 16.75 23.53
C LYS A 392 -21.59 16.18 24.61
N LEU A 393 -20.99 15.45 25.55
CA LEU A 393 -21.68 14.92 26.73
C LEU A 393 -21.56 15.91 27.91
N GLY A 394 -22.37 15.70 28.95
CA GLY A 394 -22.24 16.45 30.21
C GLY A 394 -20.84 16.32 30.82
N GLU A 395 -20.46 17.25 31.70
CA GLU A 395 -19.09 17.37 32.25
C GLU A 395 -18.54 16.06 32.85
N GLU A 396 -19.41 15.18 33.34
CA GLU A 396 -19.06 13.86 33.90
C GLU A 396 -18.42 12.89 32.89
N TRP A 397 -18.70 13.05 31.60
CA TRP A 397 -18.32 12.11 30.54
C TRP A 397 -17.35 12.70 29.51
N GLN A 398 -16.86 13.92 29.77
CA GLN A 398 -15.81 14.51 28.94
C GLN A 398 -14.50 13.75 29.16
N PRO A 399 -13.81 13.34 28.08
CA PRO A 399 -12.51 12.69 28.22
C PRO A 399 -11.56 13.65 28.93
N ARG A 400 -10.95 13.18 30.03
CA ARG A 400 -9.90 13.91 30.77
C ARG A 400 -8.59 13.89 29.97
N GLY A 401 -8.62 14.47 28.77
CA GLY A 401 -7.47 14.67 27.91
C GLY A 401 -7.00 16.11 28.03
N GLU A 402 -6.46 16.50 29.19
CA GLU A 402 -5.58 17.66 29.20
C GLU A 402 -4.35 17.28 28.38
N THR A 403 -4.24 17.84 27.18
CA THR A 403 -2.98 17.85 26.44
C THR A 403 -2.01 18.68 27.26
N VAL A 404 -1.30 18.05 28.19
CA VAL A 404 -0.21 18.70 28.89
C VAL A 404 0.83 19.01 27.81
N PRO A 405 1.19 20.29 27.57
CA PRO A 405 2.25 20.62 26.63
C PRO A 405 3.54 20.00 27.16
N THR A 406 3.95 18.90 26.54
CA THR A 406 5.11 18.14 26.95
C THR A 406 6.37 18.95 26.59
N ASN A 407 7.17 19.27 27.60
CA ASN A 407 8.49 19.88 27.41
C ASN A 407 9.53 18.86 26.89
N THR A 408 9.08 17.81 26.18
CA THR A 408 9.85 16.64 25.72
C THR A 408 10.91 17.04 24.70
N LEU A 409 10.60 18.00 23.81
CA LEU A 409 11.57 18.56 22.86
C LEU A 409 12.74 19.25 23.58
N ARG A 410 12.46 20.00 24.65
CA ARG A 410 13.52 20.65 25.45
C ARG A 410 14.36 19.58 26.16
N PHE A 411 13.71 18.59 26.75
CA PHE A 411 14.40 17.48 27.42
C PHE A 411 15.33 16.69 26.48
N LEU A 412 14.92 16.45 25.23
CA LEU A 412 15.77 15.87 24.19
C LEU A 412 17.05 16.71 23.98
N LYS A 413 16.89 18.02 23.75
CA LYS A 413 18.01 18.94 23.52
C LYS A 413 18.95 19.01 24.72
N GLU A 414 18.42 19.20 25.92
CA GLU A 414 19.21 19.23 27.16
C GLU A 414 19.96 17.89 27.38
N SER A 415 19.35 16.76 27.04
CA SER A 415 19.99 15.45 27.16
C SER A 415 21.18 15.29 26.20
N MET A 416 21.05 15.78 24.96
CA MET A 416 22.14 15.79 23.98
C MET A 416 23.26 16.78 24.36
N GLU A 417 22.90 17.97 24.83
CA GLU A 417 23.85 18.99 25.28
C GLU A 417 24.67 18.50 26.48
N LYS A 418 24.05 17.79 27.44
CA LYS A 418 24.77 17.14 28.55
C LYS A 418 25.88 16.21 28.09
N VAL A 419 25.72 15.55 26.94
CA VAL A 419 26.75 14.66 26.35
C VAL A 419 27.87 15.48 25.71
N ALA A 420 27.54 16.59 25.05
CA ALA A 420 28.49 17.44 24.34
C ALA A 420 29.48 18.18 25.27
N TYR A 421 29.06 18.58 26.47
CA TYR A 421 29.92 19.34 27.40
C TYR A 421 30.93 18.48 28.21
N LEU A 422 31.06 17.18 27.93
CA LEU A 422 31.83 16.23 28.74
C LEU A 422 33.30 16.02 28.32
N ASP A 423 33.79 16.75 27.32
CA ASP A 423 35.12 16.53 26.74
C ASP A 423 36.26 16.62 27.77
N ARG A 424 36.10 17.44 28.82
CA ARG A 424 37.10 17.63 29.89
C ARG A 424 36.87 16.79 31.15
N SER A 425 35.84 15.95 31.17
CA SER A 425 35.46 15.16 32.34
C SER A 425 36.28 13.87 32.49
N SER A 426 36.24 13.24 33.67
CA SER A 426 36.87 11.93 33.88
C SER A 426 36.17 10.84 33.07
N THR A 427 36.90 9.80 32.66
CA THR A 427 36.34 8.68 31.88
C THR A 427 35.18 8.00 32.61
N GLN A 428 35.28 7.84 33.93
CA GLN A 428 34.21 7.24 34.73
C GLN A 428 32.93 8.08 34.69
N LEU A 429 33.05 9.41 34.83
CA LEU A 429 31.90 10.31 34.76
C LEU A 429 31.24 10.26 33.38
N ARG A 430 32.03 10.25 32.29
CA ARG A 430 31.51 10.11 30.92
C ARG A 430 30.69 8.83 30.76
N LEU A 431 31.23 7.68 31.18
CA LEU A 431 30.53 6.40 31.08
C LEU A 431 29.20 6.42 31.86
N THR A 432 29.19 6.99 33.07
CA THR A 432 27.96 7.12 33.85
C THR A 432 26.94 8.02 33.16
N VAL A 433 27.35 9.20 32.69
CA VAL A 433 26.43 10.14 32.03
C VAL A 433 25.90 9.57 30.71
N TYR A 434 26.74 8.96 29.88
CA TYR A 434 26.28 8.32 28.64
C TYR A 434 25.26 7.21 28.91
N GLN A 435 25.45 6.42 29.97
CA GLN A 435 24.50 5.39 30.36
C GLN A 435 23.17 5.98 30.86
N THR A 436 23.21 7.05 31.65
CA THR A 436 22.01 7.77 32.11
C THR A 436 21.26 8.41 30.94
N VAL A 437 21.95 9.17 30.09
CA VAL A 437 21.35 9.84 28.92
C VAL A 437 20.78 8.82 27.94
N HIS A 438 21.47 7.71 27.68
CA HIS A 438 20.92 6.63 26.85
C HIS A 438 19.59 6.10 27.42
N SER A 439 19.52 5.82 28.72
CA SER A 439 18.30 5.36 29.38
C SER A 439 17.17 6.39 29.30
N ASP A 440 17.49 7.68 29.50
CA ASP A 440 16.54 8.78 29.44
C ASP A 440 15.99 8.99 28.03
N LEU A 441 16.83 8.87 27.00
CA LEU A 441 16.42 8.98 25.59
C LEU A 441 15.57 7.79 25.13
N VAL A 442 15.88 6.57 25.58
CA VAL A 442 15.03 5.39 25.30
C VAL A 442 13.64 5.59 25.92
N LYS A 443 13.56 6.03 27.18
CA LYS A 443 12.27 6.32 27.84
C LYS A 443 11.52 7.45 27.15
N LEU A 444 12.21 8.51 26.72
CA LEU A 444 11.59 9.60 25.97
C LEU A 444 10.93 9.07 24.69
N ALA A 445 11.59 8.13 24.01
CA ALA A 445 11.10 7.54 22.78
C ALA A 445 9.84 6.67 22.97
N ASP A 446 9.66 6.09 24.15
CA ASP A 446 8.45 5.35 24.54
C ASP A 446 7.30 6.29 24.93
N ILE A 447 7.61 7.49 25.45
CA ILE A 447 6.61 8.46 25.96
C ILE A 447 6.02 9.32 24.85
N ASP A 448 6.84 9.78 23.90
CA ASP A 448 6.43 10.73 22.86
C ASP A 448 6.61 10.12 21.46
N PRO A 449 5.54 9.56 20.86
CA PRO A 449 5.59 8.94 19.54
C PRO A 449 6.09 9.89 18.43
N ALA A 450 5.83 11.20 18.56
CA ALA A 450 6.22 12.18 17.54
C ALA A 450 7.74 12.43 17.52
N LEU A 451 8.40 12.32 18.67
CA LEU A 451 9.85 12.44 18.80
C LEU A 451 10.58 11.10 18.85
N SER A 452 9.84 9.99 18.83
CA SER A 452 10.38 8.64 19.01
C SER A 452 11.52 8.30 18.04
N PRO A 453 11.45 8.60 16.72
CA PRO A 453 12.56 8.31 15.81
C PRO A 453 13.85 9.06 16.17
N ALA A 454 13.75 10.37 16.43
CA ALA A 454 14.89 11.20 16.80
C ALA A 454 15.50 10.81 18.16
N ALA A 455 14.65 10.47 19.14
CA ALA A 455 15.08 9.99 20.45
C ALA A 455 15.79 8.63 20.34
N HIS A 456 15.26 7.68 19.55
CA HIS A 456 15.93 6.40 19.26
C HIS A 456 17.27 6.59 18.53
N PHE A 457 17.33 7.52 17.58
CA PHE A 457 18.56 7.87 16.86
C PHE A 457 19.64 8.38 17.83
N ALA A 458 19.31 9.40 18.64
CA ALA A 458 20.23 9.95 19.64
C ALA A 458 20.62 8.91 20.70
N ALA A 459 19.69 8.06 21.13
CA ALA A 459 19.94 6.99 22.09
C ALA A 459 20.94 5.95 21.54
N LEU A 460 20.78 5.54 20.27
CA LEU A 460 21.64 4.56 19.62
C LEU A 460 23.04 5.13 19.36
N TYR A 461 23.14 6.41 18.97
CA TYR A 461 24.43 7.09 18.84
C TYR A 461 25.14 7.19 20.20
N THR A 462 24.43 7.60 21.25
CA THR A 462 24.97 7.66 22.63
C THR A 462 25.40 6.29 23.12
N GLN A 463 24.67 5.22 22.79
CA GLN A 463 25.06 3.85 23.09
C GLN A 463 26.37 3.46 22.41
N CYS A 464 26.58 3.87 21.16
CA CYS A 464 27.83 3.65 20.45
C CYS A 464 28.99 4.39 21.13
N MET A 465 28.81 5.66 21.51
CA MET A 465 29.81 6.44 22.26
C MET A 465 30.18 5.77 23.59
N LEU A 466 29.18 5.29 24.34
CA LEU A 466 29.37 4.56 25.59
C LEU A 466 30.20 3.29 25.37
N LEU A 467 29.81 2.47 24.40
CA LEU A 467 30.47 1.20 24.12
C LEU A 467 31.90 1.42 23.62
N PHE A 468 32.11 2.39 22.73
CA PHE A 468 33.42 2.78 22.25
C PHE A 468 34.33 3.23 23.41
N SER A 469 33.84 4.16 24.25
CA SER A 469 34.59 4.68 25.39
C SER A 469 34.93 3.59 26.41
N LYS A 470 34.03 2.62 26.61
CA LYS A 470 34.25 1.45 27.48
C LYS A 470 35.32 0.52 26.93
N ILE A 471 35.35 0.28 25.61
CA ILE A 471 36.42 -0.50 24.98
C ILE A 471 37.76 0.23 25.15
N MET A 472 37.79 1.54 24.87
CA MET A 472 39.00 2.36 25.01
C MET A 472 39.55 2.36 26.44
N SER A 473 38.70 2.48 27.46
CA SER A 473 39.12 2.54 28.85
C SER A 473 39.76 1.25 29.37
N THR A 474 39.34 0.09 28.84
CA THR A 474 39.89 -1.20 29.28
C THR A 474 41.28 -1.49 28.72
N ARG A 475 41.68 -0.86 27.61
CA ARG A 475 42.94 -1.09 26.87
C ARG A 475 43.20 -2.54 26.43
N ASN A 476 42.24 -3.45 26.62
CA ASN A 476 42.32 -4.87 26.24
C ASN A 476 42.54 -5.07 24.73
N TRP A 477 42.06 -4.13 23.92
CA TRP A 477 42.19 -4.14 22.45
C TRP A 477 43.63 -3.91 21.93
N LEU A 478 44.55 -3.41 22.77
CA LEU A 478 45.96 -3.19 22.40
C LEU A 478 46.80 -4.48 22.47
N LYS A 479 46.41 -5.42 23.34
CA LYS A 479 47.11 -6.71 23.52
C LYS A 479 46.12 -7.87 23.63
N PRO A 480 45.31 -8.13 22.59
CA PRO A 480 44.25 -9.14 22.66
C PRO A 480 44.81 -10.56 22.86
N SER A 481 46.01 -10.83 22.36
CA SER A 481 46.72 -12.11 22.48
C SER A 481 47.12 -12.45 23.93
N SER A 482 47.13 -11.47 24.83
CA SER A 482 47.48 -11.67 26.25
C SER A 482 46.26 -11.84 27.16
N LEU A 483 45.04 -11.79 26.62
CA LEU A 483 43.79 -11.86 27.39
C LEU A 483 43.38 -13.30 27.67
N SER A 484 42.62 -13.50 28.76
CA SER A 484 41.94 -14.78 28.99
C SER A 484 40.85 -15.02 27.94
N VAL A 485 40.46 -16.28 27.74
CA VAL A 485 39.39 -16.66 26.78
C VAL A 485 38.10 -15.88 27.02
N GLN A 486 37.72 -15.69 28.29
CA GLN A 486 36.52 -14.91 28.66
C GLN A 486 36.65 -13.42 28.31
N GLN A 487 37.81 -12.82 28.59
CA GLN A 487 38.07 -11.40 28.29
C GLN A 487 38.14 -11.14 26.78
N SER A 488 38.77 -12.05 26.03
CA SER A 488 38.83 -12.00 24.56
C SER A 488 37.43 -12.13 23.93
N GLY A 489 36.61 -13.06 24.42
CA GLY A 489 35.21 -13.21 23.98
C GLY A 489 34.36 -11.98 24.27
N ALA A 490 34.50 -11.38 25.46
CA ALA A 490 33.79 -10.14 25.82
C ALA A 490 34.20 -8.95 24.94
N LEU A 491 35.49 -8.80 24.64
CA LEU A 491 35.99 -7.76 23.75
C LEU A 491 35.43 -7.94 22.34
N LYS A 492 35.48 -9.15 21.79
CA LYS A 492 34.92 -9.48 20.47
C LYS A 492 33.44 -9.13 20.40
N SER A 493 32.65 -9.57 21.39
CA SER A 493 31.22 -9.27 21.47
C SER A 493 30.93 -7.77 21.50
N ASN A 494 31.70 -6.98 22.26
CA ASN A 494 31.54 -5.53 22.30
C ASN A 494 31.88 -4.87 20.95
N VAL A 495 32.92 -5.32 20.25
CA VAL A 495 33.29 -4.79 18.92
C VAL A 495 32.21 -5.17 17.88
N ASP A 496 31.75 -6.42 17.89
CA ASP A 496 30.68 -6.90 17.00
C ASP A 496 29.36 -6.13 17.24
N GLN A 497 29.01 -5.85 18.50
CA GLN A 497 27.84 -5.05 18.84
C GLN A 497 27.98 -3.60 18.37
N LEU A 498 29.18 -3.00 18.46
CA LEU A 498 29.44 -1.65 17.97
C LEU A 498 29.32 -1.57 16.44
N LEU A 499 29.84 -2.57 15.72
CA LEU A 499 29.68 -2.69 14.27
C LEU A 499 28.20 -2.83 13.88
N LYS A 500 27.42 -3.65 14.60
CA LYS A 500 25.98 -3.80 14.40
C LYS A 500 25.21 -2.49 14.67
N ASN A 501 25.55 -1.78 15.74
CA ASN A 501 24.87 -0.53 16.08
C ASN A 501 25.17 0.59 15.07
N THR A 502 26.44 0.72 14.61
CA THR A 502 26.80 1.71 13.57
C THR A 502 26.16 1.38 12.22
N PHE A 503 26.03 0.10 11.89
CA PHE A 503 25.27 -0.36 10.73
C PHE A 503 23.79 0.02 10.83
N ARG A 504 23.17 -0.24 11.99
CA ARG A 504 21.78 0.14 12.24
C ARG A 504 21.56 1.65 12.19
N LEU A 505 22.48 2.47 12.72
CA LEU A 505 22.39 3.94 12.63
C LEU A 505 22.29 4.41 11.17
N ARG A 506 23.06 3.81 10.27
CA ARG A 506 23.10 4.20 8.86
C ARG A 506 21.85 3.82 8.08
N HIS A 507 21.28 2.64 8.36
CA HIS A 507 20.25 2.06 7.50
C HIS A 507 18.84 1.99 8.11
N ALA A 508 18.70 2.15 9.43
CA ALA A 508 17.38 2.13 10.07
C ALA A 508 16.73 3.52 10.12
N PHE A 509 17.48 4.60 9.88
CA PHE A 509 16.99 5.97 9.97
C PHE A 509 17.03 6.66 8.61
N THR A 510 16.02 7.46 8.32
CA THR A 510 15.87 8.22 7.07
C THR A 510 15.53 9.67 7.36
N ASN A 511 15.64 10.56 6.36
CA ASN A 511 15.47 12.01 6.48
C ASN A 511 16.42 12.66 7.49
N LEU A 512 17.65 12.16 7.58
CA LEU A 512 18.72 12.77 8.36
C LEU A 512 19.33 13.96 7.59
N SER A 513 19.77 14.97 8.32
CA SER A 513 20.55 16.07 7.76
C SER A 513 21.96 15.61 7.32
N PRO A 514 22.61 16.32 6.39
CA PRO A 514 23.96 15.97 5.95
C PRO A 514 24.98 15.85 7.09
N ALA A 515 24.84 16.68 8.12
CA ALA A 515 25.72 16.68 9.29
C ALA A 515 25.49 15.46 10.22
N GLU A 516 24.25 15.00 10.35
CA GLU A 516 23.92 13.78 11.11
C GLU A 516 24.45 12.54 10.40
N GLU A 517 24.25 12.46 9.07
CA GLU A 517 24.80 11.40 8.23
C GLU A 517 26.34 11.37 8.26
N ALA A 518 26.99 12.54 8.22
CA ALA A 518 28.44 12.66 8.40
C ALA A 518 28.88 12.10 9.76
N SER A 519 28.16 12.43 10.84
CA SER A 519 28.46 11.95 12.20
C SER A 519 28.41 10.42 12.29
N ILE A 520 27.43 9.78 11.64
CA ILE A 520 27.33 8.31 11.57
C ILE A 520 28.53 7.72 10.83
N ARG A 521 28.92 8.30 9.69
CA ARG A 521 30.06 7.83 8.89
C ARG A 521 31.39 8.01 9.62
N HIS A 522 31.60 9.13 10.31
CA HIS A 522 32.75 9.36 11.18
C HIS A 522 32.85 8.29 12.28
N LEU A 523 31.72 7.95 12.93
CA LEU A 523 31.66 6.91 13.94
C LEU A 523 31.94 5.51 13.35
N ARG A 524 31.45 5.22 12.14
CA ARG A 524 31.71 3.97 11.42
C ARG A 524 33.19 3.81 11.08
N VAL A 525 33.84 4.85 10.54
CA VAL A 525 35.28 4.84 10.22
C VAL A 525 36.13 4.58 11.48
N ARG A 526 35.83 5.24 12.61
CA ARG A 526 36.51 4.95 13.89
C ARG A 526 36.30 3.53 14.38
N THR A 527 35.10 2.99 14.18
CA THR A 527 34.78 1.61 14.56
C THR A 527 35.55 0.60 13.71
N LEU A 528 35.67 0.86 12.40
CA LEU A 528 36.48 0.04 11.50
C LEU A 528 37.98 0.14 11.82
N ALA A 529 38.47 1.34 12.15
CA ALA A 529 39.84 1.53 12.64
C ALA A 529 40.10 0.70 13.91
N LEU A 530 39.19 0.74 14.88
CA LEU A 530 39.25 -0.08 16.09
C LEU A 530 39.27 -1.58 15.77
N GLN A 531 38.39 -2.03 14.87
CA GLN A 531 38.34 -3.43 14.43
C GLN A 531 39.66 -3.86 13.78
N LEU A 532 40.23 -3.04 12.90
CA LEU A 532 41.50 -3.31 12.23
C LEU A 532 42.64 -3.43 13.23
N VAL A 533 42.77 -2.47 14.16
CA VAL A 533 43.82 -2.50 15.19
C VAL A 533 43.66 -3.73 16.08
N TYR A 534 42.45 -4.01 16.56
CA TYR A 534 42.14 -5.18 17.38
C TYR A 534 42.52 -6.50 16.69
N VAL A 535 42.15 -6.68 15.41
CA VAL A 535 42.42 -7.92 14.68
C VAL A 535 43.91 -8.09 14.39
N VAL A 536 44.59 -7.03 13.96
CA VAL A 536 46.05 -7.06 13.66
C VAL A 536 46.87 -7.40 14.90
N HIS A 537 46.46 -6.96 16.09
CA HIS A 537 47.15 -7.28 17.34
C HIS A 537 46.78 -8.65 17.92
N GLY A 538 45.63 -9.21 17.53
CA GLY A 538 45.05 -10.42 18.12
C GLY A 538 45.18 -11.70 17.27
N SER A 539 45.46 -11.56 15.97
CA SER A 539 45.48 -12.68 15.02
C SER A 539 46.70 -12.62 14.10
N THR A 540 47.22 -13.79 13.71
CA THR A 540 48.27 -13.93 12.68
C THR A 540 47.69 -14.08 11.27
N GLY A 541 46.36 -14.10 11.13
CA GLY A 541 45.67 -14.17 9.83
C GLY A 541 45.77 -12.88 9.02
N SER A 542 45.47 -12.96 7.71
CA SER A 542 45.44 -11.79 6.85
C SER A 542 44.32 -10.82 7.27
N ALA A 543 44.68 -9.56 7.50
CA ALA A 543 43.77 -8.46 7.76
C ALA A 543 43.56 -7.54 6.54
N LEU A 544 43.95 -8.00 5.34
CA LEU A 544 43.92 -7.21 4.12
C LEU A 544 42.51 -6.68 3.80
N GLY A 545 41.51 -7.56 3.78
CA GLY A 545 40.13 -7.15 3.49
C GLY A 545 39.53 -6.19 4.53
N LEU A 546 39.98 -6.24 5.79
CA LEU A 546 39.56 -5.26 6.82
C LEU A 546 40.23 -3.90 6.59
N CYS A 547 41.48 -3.90 6.16
CA CYS A 547 42.22 -2.70 5.82
C CYS A 547 41.61 -2.01 4.58
N ASP A 548 41.34 -2.77 3.52
CA ASP A 548 40.71 -2.25 2.31
C ASP A 548 39.33 -1.65 2.61
N ASN A 549 38.52 -2.34 3.42
CA ASN A 549 37.21 -1.85 3.85
C ASN A 549 37.30 -0.53 4.65
N PHE A 550 38.30 -0.43 5.54
CA PHE A 550 38.56 0.80 6.28
C PHE A 550 38.95 1.95 5.33
N LEU A 551 39.87 1.72 4.39
CA LEU A 551 40.32 2.72 3.43
C LEU A 551 39.18 3.20 2.53
N GLU A 552 38.39 2.28 1.98
CA GLU A 552 37.24 2.59 1.12
C GLU A 552 36.21 3.48 1.84
N HIS A 553 35.88 3.15 3.10
CA HIS A 553 34.96 3.98 3.90
C HIS A 553 35.55 5.33 4.30
N THR A 554 36.87 5.41 4.51
CA THR A 554 37.57 6.65 4.82
C THR A 554 37.55 7.61 3.62
N GLU A 555 37.85 7.09 2.41
CA GLU A 555 37.75 7.85 1.17
C GLU A 555 36.30 8.25 0.84
N ALA A 556 35.34 7.35 1.04
CA ALA A 556 33.93 7.64 0.82
C ALA A 556 33.41 8.73 1.77
N LEU A 557 33.86 8.76 3.01
CA LEU A 557 33.56 9.84 3.96
C LEU A 557 34.16 11.16 3.49
N HIS A 558 35.42 11.19 3.06
CA HIS A 558 36.07 12.41 2.57
C HIS A 558 35.36 13.00 1.34
N ARG A 559 35.01 12.16 0.37
CA ARG A 559 34.20 12.57 -0.79
C ARG A 559 32.85 13.16 -0.36
N TYR A 560 32.14 12.47 0.53
CA TYR A 560 30.85 12.93 1.04
C TYR A 560 30.94 14.30 1.75
N LEU A 561 31.95 14.51 2.60
CA LEU A 561 32.17 15.80 3.27
C LEU A 561 32.47 16.92 2.28
N THR A 562 33.23 16.62 1.21
CA THR A 562 33.58 17.58 0.16
C THR A 562 32.35 17.99 -0.65
N ASP A 563 31.52 17.02 -1.04
CA ASP A 563 30.30 17.23 -1.80
C ASP A 563 29.27 18.06 -1.01
N GLU A 564 29.10 17.74 0.28
CA GLU A 564 28.17 18.44 1.20
C GLU A 564 28.76 19.72 1.83
N LYS A 565 30.02 20.07 1.51
CA LYS A 565 30.74 21.25 2.04
C LYS A 565 30.82 21.29 3.57
N LEU A 566 31.04 20.13 4.18
CA LEU A 566 31.21 19.97 5.63
C LEU A 566 32.70 19.88 6.00
N SER A 567 33.07 20.38 7.18
CA SER A 567 34.44 20.26 7.69
C SER A 567 34.74 18.85 8.16
N ALA A 568 35.94 18.34 7.87
CA ALA A 568 36.45 17.12 8.46
C ALA A 568 36.69 17.31 9.97
N ASP A 569 36.63 16.21 10.72
CA ASP A 569 36.99 16.23 12.13
C ASP A 569 38.50 15.99 12.33
N SER A 570 39.01 16.39 13.50
CA SER A 570 40.44 16.29 13.81
C SER A 570 41.01 14.86 13.69
N PHE A 571 40.18 13.83 13.88
CA PHE A 571 40.60 12.44 13.68
C PHE A 571 40.82 12.14 12.21
N LEU A 572 39.85 12.48 11.34
CA LEU A 572 39.94 12.21 9.92
C LEU A 572 41.08 12.99 9.26
N GLU A 573 41.28 14.25 9.65
CA GLU A 573 42.43 15.07 9.19
C GLU A 573 43.76 14.40 9.54
N ALA A 574 43.94 13.99 10.80
CA ALA A 574 45.16 13.30 11.24
C ALA A 574 45.37 11.94 10.54
N VAL A 575 44.27 11.20 10.27
CA VAL A 575 44.34 9.94 9.51
C VAL A 575 44.84 10.18 8.09
N PHE A 576 44.34 11.19 7.38
CA PHE A 576 44.80 11.49 6.02
C PHE A 576 46.24 12.01 5.99
N GLU A 577 46.62 12.86 6.94
CA GLU A 577 47.99 13.36 7.06
C GLU A 577 48.97 12.19 7.21
N GLU A 578 48.71 11.27 8.13
CA GLU A 578 49.56 10.11 8.37
C GLU A 578 49.50 9.06 7.25
N LEU A 579 48.33 8.81 6.65
CA LEU A 579 48.20 7.90 5.51
C LEU A 579 48.97 8.41 4.28
N SER A 580 49.05 9.72 4.09
CA SER A 580 49.80 10.33 2.97
C SER A 580 51.31 10.11 3.05
N GLN A 581 51.82 9.79 4.25
CA GLN A 581 53.24 9.52 4.50
C GLN A 581 53.62 8.05 4.28
N LEU A 582 52.65 7.16 4.08
CA LEU A 582 52.90 5.74 3.83
C LEU A 582 53.17 5.46 2.35
N GLU A 583 54.25 4.72 2.05
CA GLU A 583 54.51 4.23 0.68
C GLU A 583 53.46 3.21 0.22
N GLU A 584 53.05 2.29 1.11
CA GLU A 584 51.97 1.32 0.88
C GLU A 584 51.11 1.14 2.14
N PRO A 585 49.77 1.26 2.06
CA PRO A 585 48.87 1.15 3.20
C PRO A 585 48.62 -0.31 3.60
N ARG A 586 49.67 -1.04 3.97
CA ARG A 586 49.56 -2.42 4.45
C ARG A 586 48.88 -2.48 5.82
N PRO A 587 48.11 -3.54 6.15
CA PRO A 587 47.33 -3.61 7.38
C PRO A 587 48.11 -3.31 8.67
N GLY A 588 49.34 -3.82 8.79
CA GLY A 588 50.20 -3.58 9.96
C GLY A 588 50.81 -2.17 10.02
N ALA A 589 51.00 -1.49 8.89
CA ALA A 589 51.44 -0.09 8.88
C ALA A 589 50.28 0.83 9.27
N VAL A 590 49.12 0.62 8.65
CA VAL A 590 47.89 1.37 8.93
C VAL A 590 47.47 1.20 10.41
N ALA A 591 47.46 -0.03 10.95
CA ALA A 591 47.12 -0.26 12.35
C ALA A 591 48.06 0.45 13.34
N ARG A 592 49.35 0.60 13.02
CA ARG A 592 50.33 1.30 13.87
C ARG A 592 50.07 2.80 13.95
N ILE A 593 49.61 3.40 12.85
CA ILE A 593 49.22 4.82 12.79
C ILE A 593 47.88 5.04 13.51
N LEU A 594 46.90 4.15 13.28
CA LEU A 594 45.56 4.32 13.85
C LEU A 594 45.55 4.18 15.38
N GLN A 595 46.41 3.32 15.95
CA GLN A 595 46.46 3.08 17.38
C GLN A 595 46.61 4.36 18.24
N PRO A 596 47.64 5.22 18.03
CA PRO A 596 47.76 6.47 18.78
C PRO A 596 46.61 7.44 18.49
N LEU A 597 46.14 7.52 17.24
CA LEU A 597 45.05 8.42 16.84
C LEU A 597 43.71 8.09 17.53
N LEU A 598 43.40 6.80 17.69
CA LEU A 598 42.20 6.34 18.43
C LEU A 598 42.24 6.71 19.91
N LEU A 599 43.44 6.88 20.49
CA LEU A 599 43.61 7.28 21.89
C LEU A 599 43.57 8.80 22.08
N THR A 600 44.03 9.58 21.09
CA THR A 600 44.09 11.04 21.16
C THR A 600 42.80 11.71 20.74
N HIS A 601 42.04 11.12 19.81
CA HIS A 601 40.80 11.70 19.28
C HIS A 601 39.57 10.87 19.70
N PRO A 602 38.85 11.27 20.77
CA PRO A 602 37.62 10.60 21.17
C PRO A 602 36.51 10.75 20.12
N VAL A 603 35.46 9.93 20.25
CA VAL A 603 34.24 10.06 19.42
C VAL A 603 33.53 11.36 19.80
N PRO A 604 33.24 12.25 18.83
CA PRO A 604 32.51 13.49 19.10
C PRO A 604 31.05 13.20 19.46
N ALA A 605 30.50 14.04 20.33
CA ALA A 605 29.07 14.01 20.64
C ALA A 605 28.24 14.38 19.40
N LEU A 606 27.05 13.80 19.30
CA LEU A 606 26.08 14.15 18.26
C LEU A 606 25.62 15.60 18.45
N ALA A 607 25.72 16.41 17.40
CA ALA A 607 25.19 17.77 17.41
C ALA A 607 23.66 17.75 17.62
N PRO A 608 23.05 18.79 18.23
CA PRO A 608 21.60 18.86 18.42
C PRO A 608 20.85 18.65 17.11
N ILE A 609 19.89 17.72 17.10
CA ILE A 609 19.04 17.43 15.94
C ILE A 609 18.21 18.68 15.64
N LEU A 610 18.40 19.27 14.46
CA LEU A 610 17.75 20.54 14.07
C LEU A 610 16.24 20.37 13.93
N ASN A 611 15.80 19.30 13.25
CA ASN A 611 14.39 19.00 12.97
C ASN A 611 13.99 17.59 13.45
N PRO A 612 13.83 17.36 14.77
CA PRO A 612 13.54 16.03 15.31
C PRO A 612 12.28 15.36 14.74
N ALA A 613 11.27 16.14 14.37
CA ALA A 613 10.01 15.64 13.82
C ALA A 613 10.12 15.12 12.37
N GLN A 614 11.21 15.43 11.65
CA GLN A 614 11.42 14.98 10.27
C GLN A 614 12.17 13.64 10.19
N VAL A 615 12.90 13.28 11.25
CA VAL A 615 13.64 12.02 11.34
C VAL A 615 12.64 10.87 11.30
N CYS A 616 12.87 9.92 10.40
CA CYS A 616 12.05 8.71 10.29
C CYS A 616 12.88 7.49 10.68
N MET A 617 12.21 6.47 11.22
CA MET A 617 12.85 5.21 11.60
C MET A 617 12.08 4.06 10.96
N CYS A 618 12.80 3.14 10.34
CA CYS A 618 12.25 1.89 9.81
C CYS A 618 11.67 1.08 10.96
N SER A 619 10.39 0.73 10.86
CA SER A 619 9.70 -0.08 11.86
C SER A 619 8.68 -1.00 11.19
N ALA A 620 8.27 -2.03 11.90
CA ALA A 620 7.17 -2.89 11.47
C ALA A 620 6.33 -3.32 12.66
N GLU A 621 5.04 -3.54 12.41
CA GLU A 621 4.07 -4.08 13.35
C GLU A 621 3.39 -5.28 12.69
N ILE A 622 3.46 -6.44 13.35
CA ILE A 622 2.73 -7.63 12.91
C ILE A 622 1.36 -7.60 13.59
N ILE A 623 0.32 -7.53 12.77
CA ILE A 623 -1.08 -7.45 13.20
C ILE A 623 -1.66 -8.86 13.36
N GLU A 624 -1.35 -9.72 12.38
CA GLU A 624 -1.69 -11.14 12.39
C GLU A 624 -0.44 -11.93 11.95
N PRO A 625 -0.06 -13.02 12.64
CA PRO A 625 -0.72 -13.61 13.82
C PRO A 625 -0.60 -12.71 15.06
N GLN A 626 -1.61 -12.77 15.93
CA GLN A 626 -1.55 -12.08 17.22
C GLN A 626 -0.51 -12.75 18.13
N PRO A 627 0.22 -11.97 18.95
CA PRO A 627 1.08 -12.53 19.98
C PRO A 627 0.26 -13.40 20.94
N ASP A 628 0.86 -14.51 21.38
CA ASP A 628 0.28 -15.44 22.36
C ASP A 628 -1.00 -16.18 21.93
N SER A 629 -1.19 -16.39 20.62
CA SER A 629 -2.25 -17.27 20.14
C SER A 629 -1.99 -18.74 20.51
N ASP A 630 -2.94 -19.35 21.22
CA ASP A 630 -2.94 -20.80 21.53
C ASP A 630 -3.32 -21.68 20.33
N ALA A 631 -3.56 -21.09 19.16
CA ALA A 631 -3.92 -21.83 17.96
C ALA A 631 -2.75 -22.72 17.48
N ILE A 632 -2.97 -24.04 17.47
CA ILE A 632 -1.96 -25.00 17.03
C ILE A 632 -2.13 -25.31 15.53
N HIS A 633 -1.15 -24.89 14.74
CA HIS A 633 -1.04 -25.23 13.32
C HIS A 633 -0.50 -26.66 13.15
N LYS A 634 -1.40 -27.60 12.86
CA LYS A 634 -1.05 -29.02 12.65
C LYS A 634 -0.67 -29.26 11.19
N LEU A 635 0.46 -29.94 10.97
CA LEU A 635 0.87 -30.40 9.64
C LEU A 635 1.36 -31.84 9.69
N SER A 636 1.39 -32.52 8.55
CA SER A 636 2.16 -33.76 8.43
C SER A 636 3.64 -33.41 8.17
N ALA A 637 4.54 -34.10 8.85
CA ALA A 637 5.98 -33.95 8.63
C ALA A 637 6.32 -34.17 7.14
N GLY A 638 7.16 -33.28 6.59
CA GLY A 638 7.48 -33.22 5.16
C GLY A 638 6.54 -32.36 4.31
N LEU A 639 5.43 -31.84 4.86
CA LEU A 639 4.54 -30.89 4.19
C LEU A 639 4.74 -29.45 4.72
N VAL A 640 4.06 -28.51 4.08
CA VAL A 640 4.01 -27.10 4.48
C VAL A 640 2.67 -26.77 5.15
N VAL A 641 2.69 -25.84 6.08
CA VAL A 641 1.50 -25.15 6.58
C VAL A 641 1.61 -23.66 6.29
N GLY A 642 0.54 -23.07 5.80
CA GLY A 642 0.45 -21.62 5.62
C GLY A 642 0.02 -20.94 6.91
N VAL A 643 0.79 -19.95 7.36
CA VAL A 643 0.42 -19.04 8.45
C VAL A 643 0.15 -17.66 7.84
N PRO A 644 -1.06 -17.11 7.95
CA PRO A 644 -1.35 -15.77 7.45
C PRO A 644 -0.52 -14.73 8.20
N LEU A 645 0.01 -13.75 7.46
CA LEU A 645 0.79 -12.64 7.96
C LEU A 645 0.23 -11.33 7.40
N ASP A 646 -0.33 -10.50 8.28
CA ASP A 646 -0.71 -9.11 8.02
C ASP A 646 0.21 -8.22 8.85
N ALA A 647 0.97 -7.34 8.18
CA ALA A 647 1.90 -6.45 8.85
C ALA A 647 1.91 -5.07 8.21
N GLU A 648 2.00 -4.04 9.06
CA GLU A 648 2.25 -2.67 8.66
C GLU A 648 3.73 -2.36 8.82
N ILE A 649 4.30 -1.73 7.81
CA ILE A 649 5.73 -1.53 7.67
C ILE A 649 5.97 -0.08 7.32
N SER A 650 6.75 0.63 8.12
CA SER A 650 6.87 2.09 8.02
C SER A 650 8.29 2.51 7.67
N HIS A 651 8.39 3.54 6.82
CA HIS A 651 9.60 4.26 6.46
C HIS A 651 10.76 3.42 5.90
N ILE A 652 10.46 2.36 5.13
CA ILE A 652 11.48 1.58 4.42
C ILE A 652 11.90 2.30 3.13
N PRO A 653 13.21 2.54 2.90
CA PRO A 653 13.70 3.17 1.67
C PRO A 653 13.52 2.27 0.44
N ASP A 654 13.91 0.99 0.56
CA ASP A 654 13.82 0.01 -0.52
C ASP A 654 13.09 -1.26 -0.05
N PRO A 655 11.86 -1.53 -0.53
CA PRO A 655 11.10 -2.72 -0.16
C PRO A 655 11.75 -4.02 -0.62
N SER A 656 12.70 -3.98 -1.58
CA SER A 656 13.41 -5.16 -2.06
C SER A 656 14.30 -5.80 -0.99
N THR A 657 14.67 -5.04 0.03
CA THR A 657 15.51 -5.48 1.16
C THR A 657 14.70 -6.21 2.25
N LEU A 658 13.38 -6.13 2.21
CA LEU A 658 12.51 -6.73 3.22
C LEU A 658 12.56 -8.27 3.15
N ARG A 659 12.70 -8.92 4.30
CA ARG A 659 12.59 -10.38 4.46
C ARG A 659 11.68 -10.73 5.62
N ILE A 660 10.99 -11.85 5.49
CA ILE A 660 10.30 -12.53 6.59
C ILE A 660 11.30 -13.53 7.18
N ARG A 661 11.67 -13.35 8.43
CA ARG A 661 12.52 -14.29 9.17
C ARG A 661 11.64 -15.29 9.91
N VAL A 662 11.82 -16.57 9.58
CA VAL A 662 11.21 -17.73 10.25
C VAL A 662 12.27 -18.41 11.10
N ALA A 663 12.11 -18.40 12.42
CA ALA A 663 13.02 -19.00 13.39
C ALA A 663 12.41 -20.26 14.00
N TYR A 664 13.10 -21.39 13.87
CA TYR A 664 12.63 -22.70 14.29
C TYR A 664 13.16 -23.09 15.68
N PRO A 665 12.53 -24.09 16.35
CA PRO A 665 12.97 -24.56 17.67
C PRO A 665 14.38 -25.14 17.70
N ASP A 666 14.88 -25.65 16.57
CA ASP A 666 16.25 -26.18 16.41
C ASP A 666 17.32 -25.10 16.22
N HIS A 667 16.94 -23.83 16.41
CA HIS A 667 17.74 -22.63 16.17
C HIS A 667 18.08 -22.37 14.69
N SER A 668 17.51 -23.14 13.76
CA SER A 668 17.60 -22.80 12.34
C SER A 668 16.76 -21.56 12.03
N THR A 669 17.23 -20.73 11.11
CA THR A 669 16.50 -19.54 10.67
C THR A 669 16.48 -19.49 9.15
N HIS A 670 15.33 -19.12 8.59
CA HIS A 670 15.12 -18.96 7.17
C HIS A 670 14.67 -17.54 6.87
N LEU A 671 15.27 -16.92 5.86
CA LEU A 671 14.84 -15.62 5.33
C LEU A 671 14.05 -15.85 4.05
N VAL A 672 12.80 -15.40 4.05
CA VAL A 672 11.88 -15.54 2.93
C VAL A 672 11.64 -14.18 2.31
N VAL A 673 11.74 -14.09 0.98
CA VAL A 673 11.40 -12.89 0.23
C VAL A 673 9.88 -12.83 0.06
N PRO A 674 9.19 -11.79 0.56
CA PRO A 674 7.77 -11.64 0.31
C PRO A 674 7.51 -11.39 -1.20
N PRO A 675 6.43 -11.93 -1.78
CA PRO A 675 6.04 -11.59 -3.15
C PRO A 675 5.78 -10.10 -3.31
N LYS A 676 6.23 -9.50 -4.41
CA LYS A 676 6.05 -8.06 -4.67
C LYS A 676 4.58 -7.65 -4.71
N SER A 677 3.71 -8.52 -5.27
CA SER A 677 2.26 -8.31 -5.32
C SER A 677 1.59 -8.27 -3.94
N HIS A 678 2.23 -8.83 -2.91
CA HIS A 678 1.70 -8.87 -1.54
C HIS A 678 2.06 -7.62 -0.73
N LEU A 679 3.03 -6.81 -1.20
CA LEU A 679 3.35 -5.52 -0.61
C LEU A 679 2.50 -4.41 -1.24
N ARG A 680 1.63 -3.81 -0.45
CA ARG A 680 0.78 -2.70 -0.86
C ARG A 680 1.33 -1.39 -0.34
N LEU A 681 1.54 -0.43 -1.23
CA LEU A 681 1.94 0.92 -0.86
C LEU A 681 0.76 1.63 -0.18
N VAL A 682 0.94 2.10 1.05
CA VAL A 682 -0.07 2.87 1.80
C VAL A 682 0.23 4.36 1.71
N SER A 683 1.50 4.72 1.90
CA SER A 683 2.02 6.07 1.73
C SER A 683 3.52 5.99 1.41
N SER A 684 4.16 7.11 1.10
CA SER A 684 5.58 7.13 0.72
C SER A 684 6.46 6.44 1.78
N GLY A 685 7.07 5.31 1.42
CA GLY A 685 7.93 4.52 2.30
C GLY A 685 7.18 3.61 3.29
N THR A 686 5.85 3.60 3.29
CA THR A 686 5.02 2.79 4.20
C THR A 686 4.17 1.80 3.41
N TYR A 687 4.25 0.54 3.82
CA TYR A 687 3.65 -0.59 3.13
C TYR A 687 2.81 -1.44 4.09
N ARG A 688 1.77 -2.09 3.56
CA ARG A 688 1.08 -3.20 4.20
C ARG A 688 1.47 -4.49 3.49
N LEU A 689 1.98 -5.46 4.23
CA LEU A 689 2.32 -6.79 3.72
C LEU A 689 1.21 -7.76 4.10
N LEU A 690 0.55 -8.33 3.08
CA LEU A 690 -0.48 -9.36 3.23
C LEU A 690 -0.02 -10.63 2.53
N THR A 691 0.48 -11.60 3.28
CA THR A 691 1.06 -12.81 2.70
C THR A 691 0.80 -14.03 3.57
N THR A 692 0.96 -15.22 2.99
CA THR A 692 0.96 -16.47 3.74
C THR A 692 2.39 -16.98 3.87
N VAL A 693 2.88 -17.07 5.11
CA VAL A 693 4.22 -17.61 5.41
C VAL A 693 4.13 -19.13 5.43
N LEU A 694 4.93 -19.78 4.58
CA LEU A 694 4.99 -21.23 4.53
C LEU A 694 5.98 -21.74 5.57
N VAL A 695 5.46 -22.44 6.57
CA VAL A 695 6.25 -23.12 7.60
C VAL A 695 6.32 -24.60 7.25
N SER A 696 7.54 -25.14 7.18
CA SER A 696 7.77 -26.56 6.92
C SER A 696 8.63 -27.19 8.01
N ALA A 697 8.43 -28.47 8.26
CA ALA A 697 9.30 -29.28 9.12
C ALA A 697 9.48 -30.66 8.49
N GLN A 698 10.72 -31.04 8.21
CA GLN A 698 11.04 -32.32 7.56
C GLN A 698 10.81 -33.53 8.50
N VAL A 699 10.95 -33.31 9.81
CA VAL A 699 10.84 -34.35 10.83
C VAL A 699 9.64 -34.05 11.73
N SER A 700 8.97 -35.10 12.21
CA SER A 700 7.90 -34.96 13.20
C SER A 700 8.44 -34.50 14.55
N TRP A 701 7.70 -33.65 15.24
CA TRP A 701 8.05 -33.21 16.60
C TRP A 701 7.23 -33.98 17.63
N SER A 702 7.80 -34.19 18.81
CA SER A 702 7.13 -34.84 19.94
C SER A 702 5.92 -34.04 20.43
N GLU A 703 6.00 -32.72 20.35
CA GLU A 703 4.97 -31.78 20.79
C GLU A 703 4.81 -30.59 19.83
N ALA A 704 3.83 -29.73 20.10
CA ALA A 704 3.72 -28.45 19.42
C ALA A 704 4.81 -27.51 19.94
N CYS A 705 5.56 -26.88 19.04
CA CYS A 705 6.64 -25.97 19.41
C CYS A 705 6.43 -24.58 18.79
N HIS A 706 7.04 -23.57 19.40
CA HIS A 706 6.97 -22.20 18.90
C HIS A 706 7.91 -22.01 17.72
N VAL A 707 7.35 -21.50 16.62
CA VAL A 707 8.08 -20.94 15.48
C VAL A 707 7.97 -19.42 15.56
N GLY A 708 9.10 -18.72 15.50
CA GLY A 708 9.15 -17.26 15.57
C GLY A 708 9.08 -16.62 14.18
N LEU A 709 8.13 -15.71 13.98
CA LEU A 709 7.99 -14.90 12.78
C LEU A 709 8.39 -13.46 13.07
N SER A 710 9.28 -12.89 12.27
CA SER A 710 9.68 -11.48 12.37
C SER A 710 9.96 -10.87 11.01
N LEU A 711 9.88 -9.55 10.92
CA LEU A 711 10.25 -8.78 9.73
C LEU A 711 11.62 -8.14 9.92
N VAL A 712 12.44 -8.23 8.88
CA VAL A 712 13.82 -7.76 8.89
C VAL A 712 14.20 -7.12 7.56
N LEU A 713 15.18 -6.23 7.59
CA LEU A 713 15.87 -5.74 6.39
C LEU A 713 17.14 -6.55 6.19
N ASP A 714 17.27 -7.23 5.07
CA ASP A 714 18.48 -7.89 4.63
C ASP A 714 19.22 -6.96 3.65
N LEU A 715 20.34 -6.42 4.14
CA LEU A 715 21.14 -5.42 3.44
C LEU A 715 22.51 -6.01 3.04
N SER A 716 22.58 -7.34 2.96
CA SER A 716 23.80 -8.05 2.61
C SER A 716 24.36 -7.60 1.27
N ASP A 717 23.54 -7.20 0.30
CA ASP A 717 24.04 -6.75 -1.01
C ASP A 717 24.55 -5.29 -1.01
N GLN A 718 24.16 -4.46 -0.04
CA GLN A 718 24.54 -3.03 0.00
C GLN A 718 25.94 -2.76 0.61
N GLU A 719 26.48 -3.68 1.43
CA GLU A 719 27.84 -3.58 1.99
C GLU A 719 28.85 -4.57 1.35
N VAL A 720 28.48 -5.28 0.28
CA VAL A 720 29.25 -6.45 -0.26
C VAL A 720 30.17 -6.13 -1.45
N LEU A 721 31.01 -5.09 -1.35
CA LEU A 721 32.19 -5.00 -2.23
C LEU A 721 33.54 -5.11 -1.51
N ALA A 722 33.64 -4.81 -0.21
CA ALA A 722 34.92 -4.85 0.51
C ALA A 722 35.15 -6.11 1.36
N ALA A 723 34.19 -6.54 2.17
CA ALA A 723 34.44 -7.52 3.24
C ALA A 723 34.42 -9.00 2.80
N ARG A 724 33.70 -9.36 1.71
CA ARG A 724 33.51 -10.76 1.30
C ARG A 724 34.66 -11.37 0.50
N ARG A 725 35.62 -10.58 -0.01
CA ARG A 725 36.70 -11.16 -0.86
C ARG A 725 37.77 -11.92 -0.06
N HIS A 726 37.95 -11.66 1.24
CA HIS A 726 39.10 -12.23 1.99
C HIS A 726 38.84 -12.73 3.42
N CYS A 727 37.59 -12.86 3.88
CA CYS A 727 37.31 -13.44 5.20
C CYS A 727 37.07 -14.97 5.10
N VAL A 728 37.97 -15.76 5.69
CA VAL A 728 37.94 -17.26 5.69
C VAL A 728 36.96 -17.85 6.72
N VAL A 729 36.14 -17.02 7.37
CA VAL A 729 35.16 -17.47 8.36
C VAL A 729 33.77 -17.11 7.86
N LYS A 730 32.85 -18.09 7.83
CA LYS A 730 31.40 -17.85 7.68
C LYS A 730 30.99 -16.81 8.72
N THR A 731 30.97 -15.54 8.34
CA THR A 731 30.51 -14.45 9.18
C THR A 731 29.03 -14.67 9.43
N ASP A 732 28.66 -14.64 10.70
CA ASP A 732 27.28 -14.71 11.18
C ASP A 732 26.40 -13.72 10.38
N ASP A 733 25.47 -14.23 9.57
CA ASP A 733 24.58 -13.45 8.68
C ASP A 733 23.80 -12.36 9.44
N SER A 734 23.79 -12.41 10.78
CA SER A 734 23.20 -11.43 11.67
C SER A 734 23.81 -10.01 11.62
N ALA A 735 25.00 -9.82 11.03
CA ALA A 735 25.69 -8.52 11.01
C ALA A 735 25.07 -7.50 10.03
N THR A 736 24.51 -7.97 8.91
CA THR A 736 23.93 -7.15 7.83
C THR A 736 22.40 -7.13 7.85
N ILE A 737 21.78 -7.67 8.90
CA ILE A 737 20.33 -7.78 9.03
C ILE A 737 19.81 -6.86 10.13
N ILE A 738 18.86 -5.99 9.80
CA ILE A 738 18.19 -5.11 10.76
C ILE A 738 16.82 -5.69 11.11
N GLN A 739 16.61 -5.99 12.39
CA GLN A 739 15.31 -6.46 12.86
C GLN A 739 14.35 -5.28 13.08
N LEU A 740 13.19 -5.31 12.41
CA LEU A 740 12.18 -4.25 12.47
C LEU A 740 11.17 -4.46 13.60
N VAL A 741 10.88 -5.72 13.92
CA VAL A 741 9.86 -6.11 14.91
C VAL A 741 10.34 -7.30 15.74
N LYS A 742 9.92 -7.37 17.00
CA LYS A 742 10.18 -8.54 17.85
C LYS A 742 9.47 -9.77 17.27
N PRO A 743 10.04 -10.99 17.41
CA PRO A 743 9.43 -12.16 16.80
C PRO A 743 8.11 -12.53 17.49
N VAL A 744 7.05 -12.68 16.69
CA VAL A 744 5.77 -13.23 17.11
C VAL A 744 5.87 -14.75 17.06
N LYS A 745 5.49 -15.43 18.14
CA LYS A 745 5.57 -16.89 18.22
C LYS A 745 4.24 -17.51 17.82
N VAL A 746 4.28 -18.49 16.92
CA VAL A 746 3.13 -19.33 16.55
C VAL A 746 3.39 -20.78 16.92
N LEU A 747 2.37 -21.51 17.37
CA LEU A 747 2.48 -22.92 17.72
C LEU A 747 2.30 -23.81 16.49
N VAL A 748 3.31 -24.63 16.19
CA VAL A 748 3.32 -25.53 15.04
C VAL A 748 3.56 -26.96 15.52
N TRP A 749 2.78 -27.91 14.99
CA TRP A 749 2.90 -29.33 15.35
C TRP A 749 3.00 -30.24 14.10
N PRO A 750 4.22 -30.61 13.69
CA PRO A 750 4.46 -31.58 12.63
C PRO A 750 4.25 -33.01 13.16
N LYS A 751 3.20 -33.69 12.67
CA LYS A 751 2.85 -35.06 13.04
C LYS A 751 3.41 -36.05 12.04
N ALA A 752 3.76 -37.24 12.52
CA ALA A 752 4.17 -38.34 11.65
C ALA A 752 3.07 -38.71 10.65
N ILE A 753 3.46 -38.99 9.41
CA ILE A 753 2.56 -39.56 8.40
C ILE A 753 2.18 -40.96 8.89
N ARG A 754 0.91 -41.15 9.27
CA ARG A 754 0.38 -42.50 9.49
C ARG A 754 0.38 -43.21 8.14
N LYS A 755 1.39 -44.04 7.87
CA LYS A 755 1.31 -45.01 6.78
C LYS A 755 0.14 -45.94 7.13
N GLY A 756 -0.95 -45.85 6.37
CA GLY A 756 -2.04 -46.80 6.47
C GLY A 756 -1.50 -48.20 6.21
N ILE A 757 -1.88 -49.13 7.08
CA ILE A 757 -1.73 -50.58 6.85
C ILE A 757 -2.74 -51.00 5.80
#